data_AF-A0A5B2W0A4-F1
#
_entry.id   AF-A0A5B2W0A4-F1
#
_cell.length_a   1.000
_cell.length_b   1.000
_cell.length_c   1.000
_cell.angle_alpha   90.00
_cell.angle_beta   90.00
_cell.angle_gamma   90.00
#
_symmetry.space_group_name_H-M   'P 1'
#
loop_
_entity.id
_entity.type
_entity.pdbx_description
1 polymer ?
#
loop_
_entity_poly.entity_id
_entity_poly.type
_entity_poly.pdbx_seq_one_letter_code
_entity_poly.pdbx_strand_id
1 'polypeptide(L)'
;MYRPYHRYALAWLVMLVCLPLLLAAQGNNCRLAPAPGWLAPFKPDLHKTPDLRDISSGYYLQVYEEQYHAELKSTYRHIIRKIVSEAGVQNGAEISVDYDPAYEQLQFHQLTIRRNGAVINKLSAGRFKILQQEKELSRFIYSGMYTAYYILDDVRKGDQIEYAYTLVGRNPIFEDKLFRNFYFVAYEPVMNYYKCLIAAPQRNIQFRAYNEAPMPQKKSWQGLDLYEWNPEMTDVPDDDDGGNDDYSTPSWYTTYAYVQASEYTEWQQVVNWALPITRVDAITPALRQKITALQKEAGTNKELYMQKAIRFVQDDIRYMGIEMGEYSHRPSQPEKVLTQRFGDCKDKSLLLCALLQANGIEANLTLVNTFAKAKVAEWLPSPVLFNHAIVFAVLDGKPYWIDPTINYQRGSLSSITVPDYQKGLVIKNGNGVLTDIGNNGNGRVTITETFQLPENNKKPATLRVISDYSRQFADEQRSQFAETSMKDQDRSYLEYYKNIYGEVTADTSLQITDLEDANQFEVAEKYTLRNAWKPDTTMPGRQQFYVQARLLTEQLPRIESDSVKQPMSLKFPYKLDYTLLLQMPAEWSLDDPSLHIRNKYYRIDFTPSVFGRTVKLHYEYETYQDHVPVEAMAAYKADRQRLSEIAGFYLYWNPATATTSTAIKPTNGISWVMVVLCLLFAGIFAYIAMNFYKKSVLPVQRDPEYWPIGSWLVLLGISVMLSPFINMITLLNSEFFSNKSWLTITQSQDGQARMLVFIGDLAAYTFLLVYSGLLVLLFFKRRDTFPAACIVYLVASLSLQVLAHVAVGALNASYAWSPDEQANVVRSLVASAIWTPYLLRSERVRKTFVVPHSSAEEDPWRLR
;
A
#
# COMPACT_ATOMS: atom_id res chain seq x y z
N MET A 1 -70.81 -5.12 -57.89
CA MET A 1 -69.34 -5.13 -57.68
C MET A 1 -68.96 -3.89 -56.87
N TYR A 2 -67.89 -3.95 -56.06
CA TYR A 2 -67.37 -2.93 -55.13
C TYR A 2 -67.76 -3.05 -53.65
N ARG A 3 -67.18 -4.05 -52.96
CA ARG A 3 -66.60 -3.90 -51.60
C ARG A 3 -65.43 -4.88 -51.49
N PRO A 4 -64.19 -4.41 -51.26
CA PRO A 4 -63.49 -4.84 -50.03
C PRO A 4 -62.42 -3.83 -49.50
N TYR A 5 -62.64 -2.52 -49.49
CA TYR A 5 -61.61 -1.57 -48.98
C TYR A 5 -61.76 -1.16 -47.50
N HIS A 6 -62.92 -1.38 -46.87
CA HIS A 6 -63.13 -0.94 -45.47
C HIS A 6 -62.54 -1.84 -44.39
N ARG A 7 -62.32 -3.14 -44.67
CA ARG A 7 -61.75 -4.07 -43.66
C ARG A 7 -60.24 -3.86 -43.45
N TYR A 8 -59.53 -3.44 -44.48
CA TYR A 8 -58.10 -3.13 -44.36
C TYR A 8 -57.88 -1.74 -43.77
N ALA A 9 -58.71 -0.75 -44.07
CA ALA A 9 -58.58 0.60 -43.50
C ALA A 9 -58.66 0.60 -41.97
N LEU A 10 -59.55 -0.21 -41.36
CA LEU A 10 -59.66 -0.34 -39.91
C LEU A 10 -58.45 -1.07 -39.29
N ALA A 11 -57.94 -2.11 -39.96
CA ALA A 11 -56.73 -2.82 -39.51
C ALA A 11 -55.48 -1.95 -39.60
N TRP A 12 -55.35 -1.13 -40.65
CA TRP A 12 -54.29 -0.14 -40.80
C TRP A 12 -54.40 1.00 -39.78
N LEU A 13 -55.62 1.45 -39.44
CA LEU A 13 -55.84 2.45 -38.40
C LEU A 13 -55.48 1.91 -37.01
N VAL A 14 -55.85 0.66 -36.71
CA VAL A 14 -55.47 -0.02 -35.46
C VAL A 14 -53.95 -0.24 -35.42
N MET A 15 -53.30 -0.61 -36.54
CA MET A 15 -51.84 -0.69 -36.63
C MET A 15 -51.17 0.68 -36.44
N LEU A 16 -51.69 1.76 -37.04
CA LEU A 16 -51.15 3.12 -36.93
C LEU A 16 -51.38 3.75 -35.55
N VAL A 17 -52.41 3.32 -34.81
CA VAL A 17 -52.65 3.72 -33.40
C VAL A 17 -51.84 2.84 -32.44
N CYS A 18 -51.58 1.57 -32.78
CA CYS A 18 -50.76 0.66 -31.96
C CYS A 18 -49.25 0.82 -32.19
N LEU A 19 -48.79 1.29 -33.35
CA LEU A 19 -47.37 1.55 -33.63
C LEU A 19 -46.73 2.57 -32.66
N PRO A 20 -47.37 3.72 -32.35
CA PRO A 20 -46.84 4.63 -31.33
C PRO A 20 -46.98 4.07 -29.90
N LEU A 21 -47.89 3.12 -29.64
CA LEU A 21 -47.96 2.40 -28.36
C LEU A 21 -46.85 1.34 -28.22
N LEU A 22 -46.43 0.71 -29.32
CA LEU A 22 -45.28 -0.20 -29.36
C LEU A 22 -43.94 0.54 -29.34
N LEU A 23 -43.88 1.76 -29.92
CA LEU A 23 -42.73 2.66 -29.82
C LEU A 23 -42.66 3.38 -28.45
N ALA A 24 -43.80 3.65 -27.80
CA ALA A 24 -43.85 4.12 -26.41
C ALA A 24 -43.61 3.00 -25.37
N ALA A 25 -43.77 1.74 -25.76
CA ALA A 25 -43.37 0.58 -24.94
C ALA A 25 -41.84 0.38 -24.89
N GLN A 26 -41.07 1.09 -25.72
CA GLN A 26 -39.63 1.29 -25.54
C GLN A 26 -39.31 2.41 -24.54
N GLY A 27 -40.20 2.66 -23.57
CA GLY A 27 -39.90 3.51 -22.42
C GLY A 27 -38.90 2.87 -21.45
N ASN A 28 -37.85 2.19 -21.93
CA ASN A 28 -36.72 1.57 -21.20
C ASN A 28 -37.04 1.03 -19.79
N ASN A 29 -38.27 0.58 -19.52
CA ASN A 29 -38.78 0.23 -18.19
C ASN A 29 -38.60 1.28 -17.06
N CYS A 30 -38.61 2.59 -17.36
CA CYS A 30 -38.63 3.67 -16.37
C CYS A 30 -39.95 4.48 -16.44
N ARG A 31 -40.66 4.62 -15.32
CA ARG A 31 -41.94 5.36 -15.27
C ARG A 31 -42.17 6.11 -13.95
N LEU A 32 -43.18 6.96 -13.93
CA LEU A 32 -43.72 7.55 -12.70
C LEU A 32 -44.89 6.70 -12.18
N ALA A 33 -44.97 6.52 -10.87
CA ALA A 33 -46.08 5.83 -10.21
C ALA A 33 -46.26 6.35 -8.77
N PRO A 34 -47.46 6.25 -8.17
CA PRO A 34 -47.64 6.50 -6.73
C PRO A 34 -46.75 5.59 -5.87
N ALA A 35 -46.43 6.04 -4.66
CA ALA A 35 -45.71 5.21 -3.69
C ALA A 35 -46.50 3.92 -3.39
N PRO A 36 -45.84 2.77 -3.19
CA PRO A 36 -46.54 1.52 -2.96
C PRO A 36 -47.31 1.49 -1.62
N GLY A 37 -48.48 0.86 -1.60
CA GLY A 37 -49.31 0.75 -0.38
C GLY A 37 -48.87 -0.34 0.63
N TRP A 38 -47.88 -1.15 0.27
CA TRP A 38 -47.37 -2.24 1.11
C TRP A 38 -46.24 -1.82 2.04
N LEU A 39 -45.74 -0.59 1.95
CA LEU A 39 -44.62 -0.10 2.74
C LEU A 39 -44.92 -0.23 4.24
N ALA A 40 -43.99 -0.84 4.97
CA ALA A 40 -43.99 -0.83 6.43
C ALA A 40 -43.82 0.62 6.92
N PRO A 41 -44.47 1.00 8.03
CA PRO A 41 -44.43 2.37 8.52
C PRO A 41 -43.05 2.70 9.07
N PHE A 42 -42.44 3.77 8.57
CA PHE A 42 -41.19 4.32 9.08
C PHE A 42 -41.34 5.82 9.33
N LYS A 43 -40.93 6.28 10.52
CA LYS A 43 -41.00 7.69 10.92
C LYS A 43 -39.60 8.17 11.32
N PRO A 44 -38.85 8.84 10.42
CA PRO A 44 -37.52 9.35 10.73
C PRO A 44 -37.58 10.55 11.68
N ASP A 45 -36.54 10.72 12.51
CA ASP A 45 -36.30 11.95 13.26
C ASP A 45 -35.51 12.94 12.39
N LEU A 46 -36.24 13.89 11.79
CA LEU A 46 -35.66 14.91 10.91
C LEU A 46 -34.94 16.03 11.68
N HIS A 47 -34.80 15.94 13.00
CA HIS A 47 -33.99 16.89 13.77
C HIS A 47 -32.55 16.41 14.00
N LYS A 48 -32.26 15.14 13.75
CA LYS A 48 -30.90 14.59 13.84
C LYS A 48 -29.98 15.19 12.76
N THR A 49 -28.76 15.53 13.16
CA THR A 49 -27.69 16.04 12.29
C THR A 49 -26.36 15.39 12.68
N PRO A 50 -25.48 15.06 11.72
CA PRO A 50 -24.17 14.52 12.03
C PRO A 50 -23.26 15.60 12.61
N ASP A 51 -22.09 15.21 13.14
CA ASP A 51 -21.00 16.15 13.31
C ASP A 51 -20.58 16.70 11.94
N LEU A 52 -20.27 17.99 11.87
CA LEU A 52 -19.84 18.61 10.63
C LEU A 52 -18.46 18.10 10.18
N ARG A 53 -17.67 17.57 11.10
CA ARG A 53 -16.34 16.99 10.83
C ARG A 53 -16.42 15.68 10.02
N ASP A 54 -17.56 15.00 10.11
CA ASP A 54 -17.76 13.69 9.50
C ASP A 54 -18.29 13.81 8.04
N ILE A 55 -18.55 15.04 7.57
CA ILE A 55 -19.09 15.29 6.23
C ILE A 55 -17.96 15.54 5.23
N SER A 56 -17.77 14.63 4.27
CA SER A 56 -16.71 14.72 3.27
C SER A 56 -17.18 15.30 1.92
N SER A 57 -18.37 14.90 1.42
CA SER A 57 -18.86 15.34 0.10
C SER A 57 -19.67 16.64 0.13
N GLY A 58 -19.77 17.30 1.27
CA GLY A 58 -20.55 18.53 1.44
C GLY A 58 -22.06 18.32 1.55
N TYR A 59 -22.50 17.07 1.70
CA TYR A 59 -23.87 16.68 2.02
C TYR A 59 -23.87 15.45 2.94
N TYR A 60 -24.98 15.20 3.63
CA TYR A 60 -25.20 13.94 4.36
C TYR A 60 -26.59 13.37 4.06
N LEU A 61 -26.83 12.12 4.44
CA LEU A 61 -28.13 11.48 4.29
C LEU A 61 -28.93 11.64 5.58
N GLN A 62 -29.96 12.47 5.53
CA GLN A 62 -30.88 12.62 6.65
C GLN A 62 -31.79 11.40 6.80
N VAL A 63 -32.14 10.76 5.67
CA VAL A 63 -32.89 9.50 5.61
C VAL A 63 -32.29 8.60 4.55
N TYR A 64 -32.10 7.33 4.91
CA TYR A 64 -31.89 6.23 3.97
C TYR A 64 -32.80 5.07 4.37
N GLU A 65 -33.88 4.93 3.62
CA GLU A 65 -34.89 3.88 3.79
C GLU A 65 -34.82 2.90 2.63
N GLU A 66 -34.73 1.60 2.93
CA GLU A 66 -34.78 0.53 1.94
C GLU A 66 -35.74 -0.58 2.41
N GLN A 67 -36.84 -0.77 1.68
CA GLN A 67 -37.82 -1.80 1.98
C GLN A 67 -37.91 -2.82 0.85
N TYR A 68 -37.73 -4.08 1.19
CA TYR A 68 -37.78 -5.17 0.24
C TYR A 68 -39.06 -6.00 0.44
N HIS A 69 -39.83 -6.21 -0.63
CA HIS A 69 -41.01 -7.08 -0.62
C HIS A 69 -40.76 -8.31 -1.50
N ALA A 70 -40.73 -9.47 -0.85
CA ALA A 70 -40.36 -10.73 -1.47
C ALA A 70 -41.34 -11.15 -2.57
N GLU A 71 -42.64 -11.09 -2.29
CA GLU A 71 -43.66 -11.64 -3.21
C GLU A 71 -43.96 -10.71 -4.39
N LEU A 72 -43.77 -9.41 -4.19
CA LEU A 72 -43.91 -8.39 -5.24
C LEU A 72 -42.59 -8.14 -5.98
N LYS A 73 -41.51 -8.82 -5.61
CA LYS A 73 -40.16 -8.66 -6.21
C LYS A 73 -39.76 -7.20 -6.27
N SER A 74 -40.02 -6.46 -5.20
CA SER A 74 -39.96 -5.00 -5.19
C SER A 74 -38.97 -4.51 -4.16
N THR A 75 -38.07 -3.61 -4.55
CA THR A 75 -37.18 -2.87 -3.64
C THR A 75 -37.54 -1.40 -3.70
N TYR A 76 -38.15 -0.88 -2.65
CA TYR A 76 -38.42 0.53 -2.47
C TYR A 76 -37.24 1.21 -1.78
N ARG A 77 -36.89 2.42 -2.23
CA ARG A 77 -35.90 3.28 -1.61
C ARG A 77 -36.44 4.69 -1.45
N HIS A 78 -36.18 5.28 -0.30
CA HIS A 78 -36.50 6.68 0.00
C HIS A 78 -35.30 7.35 0.68
N ILE A 79 -34.89 8.47 0.11
CA ILE A 79 -33.65 9.14 0.48
C ILE A 79 -33.92 10.63 0.66
N ILE A 80 -33.44 11.20 1.76
CA ILE A 80 -33.38 12.64 2.00
C ILE A 80 -31.92 13.04 2.13
N ARG A 81 -31.41 13.79 1.16
CA ARG A 81 -30.05 14.33 1.13
C ARG A 81 -30.06 15.78 1.61
N LYS A 82 -29.26 16.13 2.61
CA LYS A 82 -29.11 17.51 3.10
C LYS A 82 -27.83 18.14 2.55
N ILE A 83 -27.96 19.21 1.78
CA ILE A 83 -26.81 19.94 1.22
C ILE A 83 -26.29 20.94 2.25
N VAL A 84 -25.03 20.83 2.65
CA VAL A 84 -24.43 21.68 3.70
C VAL A 84 -23.32 22.61 3.20
N SER A 85 -22.79 22.37 1.99
CA SER A 85 -21.77 23.24 1.38
C SER A 85 -21.99 23.42 -0.12
N GLU A 86 -21.25 24.36 -0.70
CA GLU A 86 -21.17 24.60 -2.14
C GLU A 86 -20.61 23.38 -2.88
N ALA A 87 -19.66 22.64 -2.27
CA ALA A 87 -19.21 21.35 -2.79
C ALA A 87 -20.35 20.31 -2.79
N GLY A 88 -21.20 20.33 -1.77
CA GLY A 88 -22.41 19.49 -1.74
C GLY A 88 -23.40 19.80 -2.85
N VAL A 89 -23.51 21.07 -3.28
CA VAL A 89 -24.31 21.42 -4.46
C VAL A 89 -23.73 20.73 -5.70
N GLN A 90 -22.41 20.77 -5.87
CA GLN A 90 -21.75 20.12 -7.00
C GLN A 90 -21.89 18.58 -6.97
N ASN A 91 -21.68 17.97 -5.80
CA ASN A 91 -21.60 16.52 -5.63
C ASN A 91 -22.97 15.85 -5.43
N GLY A 92 -23.98 16.61 -5.01
CA GLY A 92 -25.26 16.09 -4.51
C GLY A 92 -26.49 16.50 -5.33
N ALA A 93 -26.35 17.32 -6.37
CA ALA A 93 -27.47 17.83 -7.18
C ALA A 93 -27.92 16.92 -8.33
N GLU A 94 -27.65 15.62 -8.25
CA GLU A 94 -28.11 14.63 -9.22
C GLU A 94 -28.80 13.43 -8.55
N ILE A 95 -29.71 12.81 -9.31
CA ILE A 95 -30.28 11.50 -9.01
C ILE A 95 -29.81 10.52 -10.08
N SER A 96 -29.23 9.41 -9.64
CA SER A 96 -28.76 8.34 -10.52
C SER A 96 -29.22 6.99 -9.95
N VAL A 97 -29.95 6.21 -10.75
CA VAL A 97 -30.46 4.89 -10.36
C VAL A 97 -30.19 3.89 -11.48
N ASP A 98 -29.37 2.87 -11.18
CA ASP A 98 -29.07 1.77 -12.08
C ASP A 98 -30.13 0.66 -11.97
N TYR A 99 -30.49 0.05 -13.09
CA TYR A 99 -31.43 -1.07 -13.18
C TYR A 99 -31.19 -1.92 -14.44
N ASP A 100 -31.57 -3.19 -14.38
CA ASP A 100 -31.52 -4.09 -15.54
C ASP A 100 -32.88 -4.10 -16.26
N PRO A 101 -33.01 -3.47 -17.44
CA PRO A 101 -34.29 -3.39 -18.12
C PRO A 101 -34.80 -4.76 -18.63
N ALA A 102 -34.00 -5.83 -18.62
CA ALA A 102 -34.44 -7.15 -19.06
C ALA A 102 -35.47 -7.78 -18.10
N TYR A 103 -35.40 -7.47 -16.80
CA TYR A 103 -36.33 -8.00 -15.80
C TYR A 103 -36.76 -7.00 -14.73
N GLU A 104 -36.17 -5.80 -14.68
CA GLU A 104 -36.55 -4.75 -13.75
C GLU A 104 -37.31 -3.61 -14.42
N GLN A 105 -38.21 -3.02 -13.63
CA GLN A 105 -38.90 -1.79 -13.92
C GLN A 105 -38.64 -0.78 -12.80
N LEU A 106 -38.09 0.37 -13.18
CA LEU A 106 -37.88 1.50 -12.30
C LEU A 106 -39.13 2.40 -12.25
N GLN A 107 -39.61 2.65 -11.04
CA GLN A 107 -40.78 3.48 -10.77
C GLN A 107 -40.40 4.61 -9.82
N PHE A 108 -40.37 5.85 -10.30
CA PHE A 108 -40.19 7.01 -9.42
C PHE A 108 -41.51 7.48 -8.82
N HIS A 109 -41.48 7.77 -7.53
CA HIS A 109 -42.66 8.18 -6.75
C HIS A 109 -42.61 9.64 -6.33
N GLN A 110 -41.41 10.15 -6.05
CA GLN A 110 -41.20 11.49 -5.55
C GLN A 110 -39.82 12.00 -5.96
N LEU A 111 -39.74 13.30 -6.23
CA LEU A 111 -38.51 14.08 -6.33
C LEU A 111 -38.82 15.53 -5.99
N THR A 112 -38.38 15.99 -4.83
CA THR A 112 -38.70 17.31 -4.27
C THR A 112 -37.48 17.98 -3.66
N ILE A 113 -37.39 19.30 -3.81
CA ILE A 113 -36.47 20.13 -3.04
C ILE A 113 -37.27 20.79 -1.90
N ARG A 114 -36.80 20.67 -0.67
CA ARG A 114 -37.31 21.45 0.47
C ARG A 114 -36.34 22.58 0.81
N ARG A 115 -36.85 23.81 0.79
CA ARG A 115 -36.08 25.03 1.05
C ARG A 115 -36.88 25.94 1.97
N ASN A 116 -36.37 26.23 3.17
CA ASN A 116 -37.00 27.13 4.14
C ASN A 116 -38.49 26.80 4.39
N GLY A 117 -38.84 25.52 4.45
CA GLY A 117 -40.22 25.04 4.62
C GLY A 117 -41.06 24.98 3.34
N ALA A 118 -40.62 25.58 2.23
CA ALA A 118 -41.27 25.43 0.93
C ALA A 118 -40.90 24.09 0.28
N VAL A 119 -41.88 23.42 -0.33
CA VAL A 119 -41.71 22.17 -1.07
C VAL A 119 -41.80 22.47 -2.57
N ILE A 120 -40.75 22.16 -3.31
CA ILE A 120 -40.63 22.40 -4.74
C ILE A 120 -40.61 21.04 -5.44
N ASN A 121 -41.69 20.69 -6.14
CA ASN A 121 -41.75 19.46 -6.91
C ASN A 121 -40.85 19.57 -8.16
N LYS A 122 -39.92 18.64 -8.30
CA LYS A 122 -39.01 18.53 -9.44
C LYS A 122 -39.30 17.26 -10.27
N LEU A 123 -40.17 16.37 -9.81
CA LEU A 123 -40.45 15.12 -10.52
C LEU A 123 -41.11 15.38 -11.87
N SER A 124 -40.42 15.00 -12.95
CA SER A 124 -40.93 15.07 -14.30
C SER A 124 -40.32 13.96 -15.14
N ALA A 125 -41.16 13.13 -15.75
CA ALA A 125 -40.73 11.96 -16.52
C ALA A 125 -39.77 12.35 -17.66
N GLY A 126 -40.08 13.43 -18.39
CA GLY A 126 -39.29 13.89 -19.54
C GLY A 126 -37.92 14.49 -19.20
N ARG A 127 -37.60 14.67 -17.90
CA ARG A 127 -36.30 15.19 -17.46
C ARG A 127 -35.29 14.10 -17.11
N PHE A 128 -35.72 12.84 -16.99
CA PHE A 128 -34.80 11.72 -16.85
C PHE A 128 -34.09 11.45 -18.18
N LYS A 129 -32.77 11.41 -18.14
CA LYS A 129 -31.95 10.85 -19.21
C LYS A 129 -31.73 9.38 -18.91
N ILE A 130 -32.14 8.52 -19.81
CA ILE A 130 -31.87 7.08 -19.69
C ILE A 130 -30.58 6.79 -20.44
N LEU A 131 -29.55 6.39 -19.70
CA LEU A 131 -28.21 6.14 -20.22
C LEU A 131 -27.91 4.65 -20.13
N GLN A 132 -27.47 4.04 -21.22
CA GLN A 132 -26.87 2.72 -21.14
C GLN A 132 -25.39 2.90 -20.82
N GLN A 133 -24.99 2.62 -19.57
CA GLN A 133 -23.62 2.78 -19.11
C GLN A 133 -22.98 1.42 -18.87
N GLU A 134 -22.03 1.06 -19.72
CA GLU A 134 -21.30 -0.19 -19.58
C GLU A 134 -19.97 0.05 -18.85
N LYS A 135 -20.02 0.03 -17.52
CA LYS A 135 -18.87 0.35 -16.64
C LYS A 135 -17.72 -0.66 -16.77
N GLU A 136 -17.99 -1.87 -17.26
CA GLU A 136 -17.02 -2.97 -17.32
C GLU A 136 -16.58 -3.35 -18.75
N LEU A 137 -16.88 -2.52 -19.76
CA LEU A 137 -16.45 -2.79 -21.14
C LEU A 137 -14.93 -2.85 -21.30
N SER A 138 -14.18 -2.08 -20.51
CA SER A 138 -12.71 -2.14 -20.49
C SER A 138 -12.19 -3.51 -20.02
N ARG A 139 -13.02 -4.27 -19.29
CA ARG A 139 -12.78 -5.65 -18.87
C ARG A 139 -13.44 -6.67 -19.81
N PHE A 140 -13.93 -6.23 -20.97
CA PHE A 140 -14.67 -7.02 -21.95
C PHE A 140 -15.98 -7.62 -21.41
N ILE A 141 -16.64 -6.94 -20.47
CA ILE A 141 -17.95 -7.34 -19.92
C ILE A 141 -19.00 -6.35 -20.39
N TYR A 142 -20.07 -6.88 -20.97
CA TYR A 142 -21.26 -6.15 -21.39
C TYR A 142 -22.43 -6.57 -20.49
N SER A 143 -22.83 -5.64 -19.62
CA SER A 143 -23.83 -5.86 -18.57
C SER A 143 -25.26 -5.60 -19.05
N GLY A 144 -25.43 -4.65 -19.99
CA GLY A 144 -26.75 -4.19 -20.42
C GLY A 144 -27.49 -3.36 -19.37
N MET A 145 -26.78 -2.82 -18.37
CA MET A 145 -27.35 -1.99 -17.30
C MET A 145 -27.72 -0.59 -17.80
N TYR A 146 -28.86 -0.09 -17.32
CA TYR A 146 -29.37 1.23 -17.64
C TYR A 146 -29.36 2.11 -16.40
N THR A 147 -29.01 3.37 -16.56
CA THR A 147 -29.03 4.39 -15.52
C THR A 147 -30.11 5.42 -15.85
N ALA A 148 -31.07 5.59 -14.95
CA ALA A 148 -31.96 6.74 -14.98
C ALA A 148 -31.30 7.91 -14.26
N TYR A 149 -30.94 8.94 -15.03
CA TYR A 149 -30.13 10.06 -14.57
C TYR A 149 -30.91 11.38 -14.65
N TYR A 150 -30.95 12.13 -13.54
CA TYR A 150 -31.67 13.39 -13.42
C TYR A 150 -30.78 14.46 -12.80
N ILE A 151 -30.54 15.55 -13.54
CA ILE A 151 -29.83 16.74 -13.04
C ILE A 151 -30.84 17.73 -12.45
N LEU A 152 -30.68 18.06 -11.17
CA LEU A 152 -31.51 19.05 -10.49
C LEU A 152 -30.99 20.46 -10.75
N ASP A 153 -31.89 21.32 -11.20
CA ASP A 153 -31.66 22.76 -11.37
C ASP A 153 -32.03 23.53 -10.10
N ASP A 154 -31.32 24.64 -9.86
CA ASP A 154 -31.53 25.51 -8.69
C ASP A 154 -31.42 24.75 -7.36
N VAL A 155 -30.38 23.92 -7.18
CA VAL A 155 -30.01 23.39 -5.86
C VAL A 155 -29.08 24.38 -5.16
N ARG A 156 -29.33 24.61 -3.86
CA ARG A 156 -28.57 25.57 -3.04
C ARG A 156 -28.12 24.92 -1.73
N LYS A 157 -27.08 25.49 -1.14
CA LYS A 157 -26.68 25.17 0.23
C LYS A 157 -27.88 25.36 1.18
N GLY A 158 -28.10 24.37 2.04
CA GLY A 158 -29.22 24.30 2.97
C GLY A 158 -30.45 23.54 2.45
N ASP A 159 -30.53 23.25 1.15
CA ASP A 159 -31.65 22.49 0.59
C ASP A 159 -31.64 21.03 1.07
N GLN A 160 -32.85 20.46 1.18
CA GLN A 160 -33.04 19.00 1.25
C GLN A 160 -33.53 18.51 -0.10
N ILE A 161 -32.87 17.49 -0.64
CA ILE A 161 -33.30 16.77 -1.84
C ILE A 161 -33.92 15.46 -1.36
N GLU A 162 -35.22 15.31 -1.57
CA GLU A 162 -35.99 14.12 -1.16
C GLU A 162 -36.53 13.41 -2.38
N TYR A 163 -36.27 12.12 -2.48
CA TYR A 163 -36.72 11.30 -3.59
C TYR A 163 -36.98 9.87 -3.17
N ALA A 164 -37.90 9.22 -3.89
CA ALA A 164 -38.26 7.85 -3.66
C ALA A 164 -38.55 7.12 -4.96
N TYR A 165 -38.15 5.86 -5.03
CA TYR A 165 -38.36 4.99 -6.18
C TYR A 165 -38.52 3.52 -5.77
N THR A 166 -39.11 2.71 -6.64
CA THR A 166 -39.17 1.25 -6.51
C THR A 166 -38.55 0.61 -7.76
N LEU A 167 -37.65 -0.35 -7.54
CA LEU A 167 -37.27 -1.33 -8.54
C LEU A 167 -38.19 -2.55 -8.41
N VAL A 168 -38.96 -2.84 -9.45
CA VAL A 168 -39.89 -3.97 -9.51
C VAL A 168 -39.33 -4.98 -10.50
N GLY A 169 -39.00 -6.17 -10.02
CA GLY A 169 -38.40 -7.20 -10.85
C GLY A 169 -37.31 -7.97 -10.13
N ARG A 170 -36.97 -9.12 -10.70
CA ARG A 170 -35.85 -9.94 -10.27
C ARG A 170 -35.45 -10.84 -11.42
N ASN A 171 -34.16 -11.13 -11.53
CA ASN A 171 -33.66 -12.07 -12.52
C ASN A 171 -34.39 -13.43 -12.39
N PRO A 172 -35.11 -13.88 -13.43
CA PRO A 172 -35.90 -15.11 -13.36
C PRO A 172 -35.06 -16.37 -13.19
N ILE A 173 -33.75 -16.32 -13.46
CA ILE A 173 -32.86 -17.47 -13.35
C ILE A 173 -32.83 -18.08 -11.95
N PHE A 174 -33.18 -17.33 -10.91
CA PHE A 174 -33.09 -17.77 -9.51
C PHE A 174 -34.37 -18.42 -8.95
N GLU A 175 -35.34 -18.77 -9.80
CA GLU A 175 -36.53 -19.56 -9.42
C GLU A 175 -37.30 -19.01 -8.20
N ASP A 176 -37.40 -17.68 -8.11
CA ASP A 176 -38.10 -16.93 -7.06
C ASP A 176 -37.52 -17.01 -5.64
N LYS A 177 -36.42 -17.74 -5.41
CA LYS A 177 -35.77 -17.83 -4.10
C LYS A 177 -35.18 -16.50 -3.65
N LEU A 178 -35.26 -16.22 -2.35
CA LEU A 178 -34.72 -15.02 -1.72
C LEU A 178 -33.28 -15.25 -1.24
N PHE A 179 -32.42 -14.31 -1.58
CA PHE A 179 -31.11 -14.13 -0.97
C PHE A 179 -30.73 -12.65 -1.04
N ARG A 180 -30.10 -12.10 0.00
CA ARG A 180 -29.74 -10.67 0.06
C ARG A 180 -28.73 -10.40 1.18
N ASN A 181 -27.86 -9.41 0.97
CA ASN A 181 -27.05 -8.79 2.01
C ASN A 181 -27.69 -7.46 2.42
N PHE A 182 -27.81 -7.22 3.72
CA PHE A 182 -28.23 -5.96 4.31
C PHE A 182 -27.02 -5.34 5.00
N TYR A 183 -26.33 -4.43 4.31
CA TYR A 183 -25.25 -3.62 4.89
C TYR A 183 -25.83 -2.47 5.71
N PHE A 184 -25.14 -2.08 6.79
CA PHE A 184 -25.52 -0.96 7.66
C PHE A 184 -24.47 0.16 7.64
N VAL A 185 -23.86 0.39 6.48
CA VAL A 185 -22.85 1.43 6.26
C VAL A 185 -23.24 2.28 5.04
N ALA A 186 -22.75 3.52 5.00
CA ALA A 186 -22.78 4.38 3.83
C ALA A 186 -21.53 5.28 3.81
N TYR A 187 -21.16 5.78 2.63
CA TYR A 187 -20.01 6.70 2.48
C TYR A 187 -20.22 8.07 3.13
N GLU A 188 -21.47 8.52 3.20
CA GLU A 188 -21.82 9.77 3.88
C GLU A 188 -22.61 9.45 5.14
N PRO A 189 -22.48 10.24 6.22
CA PRO A 189 -23.22 10.03 7.45
C PRO A 189 -24.72 9.88 7.22
N VAL A 190 -25.34 8.88 7.87
CA VAL A 190 -26.78 8.60 7.76
C VAL A 190 -27.47 8.78 9.11
N MET A 191 -28.39 9.73 9.20
CA MET A 191 -29.04 10.07 10.48
C MET A 191 -30.21 9.17 10.84
N ASN A 192 -30.91 8.67 9.82
CA ASN A 192 -32.04 7.77 9.99
C ASN A 192 -31.93 6.64 8.98
N TYR A 193 -31.54 5.48 9.47
CA TYR A 193 -31.34 4.28 8.68
C TYR A 193 -32.50 3.30 8.95
N TYR A 194 -33.21 2.89 7.90
CA TYR A 194 -34.27 1.89 8.03
C TYR A 194 -34.18 0.86 6.93
N LYS A 195 -34.12 -0.41 7.30
CA LYS A 195 -34.18 -1.53 6.36
C LYS A 195 -35.20 -2.55 6.79
N CYS A 196 -35.93 -3.10 5.83
CA CYS A 196 -36.79 -4.24 6.12
C CYS A 196 -36.91 -5.22 4.95
N LEU A 197 -37.31 -6.43 5.30
CA LEU A 197 -37.69 -7.51 4.41
C LEU A 197 -39.10 -7.97 4.79
N ILE A 198 -40.03 -7.82 3.86
CA ILE A 198 -41.43 -8.25 3.96
C ILE A 198 -41.57 -9.53 3.15
N ALA A 199 -42.01 -10.61 3.79
CA ALA A 199 -42.10 -11.93 3.19
C ALA A 199 -43.29 -12.75 3.73
N ALA A 200 -43.81 -13.67 2.93
CA ALA A 200 -44.86 -14.58 3.34
C ALA A 200 -44.37 -15.48 4.49
N PRO A 201 -45.20 -15.76 5.52
CA PRO A 201 -44.76 -16.51 6.71
C PRO A 201 -44.27 -17.94 6.44
N GLN A 202 -44.60 -18.50 5.27
CA GLN A 202 -44.19 -19.84 4.85
C GLN A 202 -42.78 -19.88 4.24
N ARG A 203 -42.17 -18.72 3.94
CA ARG A 203 -40.81 -18.66 3.39
C ARG A 203 -39.78 -19.02 4.46
N ASN A 204 -38.95 -20.01 4.18
CA ASN A 204 -37.90 -20.45 5.12
C ASN A 204 -36.62 -19.63 4.89
N ILE A 205 -36.56 -18.45 5.51
CA ILE A 205 -35.45 -17.50 5.34
C ILE A 205 -34.49 -17.63 6.53
N GLN A 206 -33.24 -17.97 6.25
CA GLN A 206 -32.15 -18.00 7.23
C GLN A 206 -31.47 -16.64 7.28
N PHE A 207 -31.12 -16.17 8.48
CA PHE A 207 -30.37 -14.94 8.69
C PHE A 207 -29.04 -15.23 9.39
N ARG A 208 -27.98 -14.53 8.99
CA ARG A 208 -26.66 -14.58 9.64
C ARG A 208 -26.04 -13.19 9.68
N ALA A 209 -25.69 -12.73 10.87
CA ALA A 209 -25.01 -11.46 11.10
C ALA A 209 -23.49 -11.61 11.05
N TYR A 210 -22.81 -10.55 10.62
CA TYR A 210 -21.36 -10.43 10.57
C TYR A 210 -20.93 -9.07 11.14
N ASN A 211 -19.71 -9.01 11.67
CA ASN A 211 -19.11 -7.78 12.20
C ASN A 211 -20.06 -7.08 13.20
N GLU A 212 -20.56 -7.87 14.16
CA GLU A 212 -21.45 -7.42 15.23
C GLU A 212 -22.78 -6.79 14.76
N ALA A 213 -23.18 -7.02 13.51
CA ALA A 213 -24.44 -6.52 12.99
C ALA A 213 -25.65 -7.03 13.81
N PRO A 214 -26.67 -6.17 14.04
CA PRO A 214 -27.89 -6.57 14.71
C PRO A 214 -28.69 -7.58 13.87
N MET A 215 -29.25 -8.60 14.50
CA MET A 215 -30.25 -9.46 13.85
C MET A 215 -31.60 -8.73 13.69
N PRO A 216 -32.39 -9.02 12.64
CA PRO A 216 -33.64 -8.33 12.40
C PRO A 216 -34.68 -8.67 13.48
N GLN A 217 -35.51 -7.69 13.82
CA GLN A 217 -36.71 -7.95 14.61
C GLN A 217 -37.82 -8.48 13.69
N LYS A 218 -38.45 -9.59 14.10
CA LYS A 218 -39.59 -10.15 13.39
C LYS A 218 -40.90 -9.59 13.93
N LYS A 219 -41.73 -9.04 13.05
CA LYS A 219 -43.09 -8.52 13.33
C LYS A 219 -44.07 -9.03 12.27
N SER A 220 -45.36 -8.80 12.47
CA SER A 220 -46.38 -9.02 11.44
C SER A 220 -46.81 -7.69 10.82
N TRP A 221 -46.87 -7.64 9.50
CA TRP A 221 -47.31 -6.48 8.74
C TRP A 221 -48.22 -6.93 7.59
N GLN A 222 -49.48 -6.49 7.58
CA GLN A 222 -50.47 -6.85 6.56
C GLN A 222 -50.61 -8.38 6.34
N GLY A 223 -50.46 -9.19 7.38
CA GLY A 223 -50.52 -10.65 7.30
C GLY A 223 -49.24 -11.33 6.79
N LEU A 224 -48.18 -10.56 6.56
CA LEU A 224 -46.84 -11.02 6.18
C LEU A 224 -45.88 -10.93 7.37
N ASP A 225 -44.76 -11.64 7.28
CA ASP A 225 -43.63 -11.46 8.18
C ASP A 225 -42.82 -10.22 7.75
N LEU A 226 -42.55 -9.33 8.71
CA LEU A 226 -41.69 -8.16 8.57
C LEU A 226 -40.42 -8.40 9.40
N TYR A 227 -39.28 -8.46 8.72
CA TYR A 227 -37.95 -8.52 9.33
C TYR A 227 -37.33 -7.12 9.22
N GLU A 228 -37.25 -6.38 10.32
CA GLU A 228 -36.84 -4.97 10.33
C GLU A 228 -35.56 -4.70 11.13
N TRP A 229 -34.80 -3.71 10.68
CA TRP A 229 -33.68 -3.09 11.37
C TRP A 229 -33.97 -1.61 11.55
N ASN A 230 -34.25 -1.21 12.79
CA ASN A 230 -34.63 0.16 13.12
C ASN A 230 -33.40 1.06 13.35
N PRO A 231 -33.56 2.40 13.25
CA PRO A 231 -32.45 3.35 13.43
C PRO A 231 -31.65 3.20 14.73
N GLU A 232 -32.27 2.72 15.81
CA GLU A 232 -31.60 2.47 17.10
C GLU A 232 -30.65 1.27 17.06
N MET A 233 -30.77 0.41 16.04
CA MET A 233 -29.94 -0.78 15.85
C MET A 233 -28.76 -0.52 14.90
N THR A 234 -28.79 0.59 14.16
CA THR A 234 -27.95 0.85 12.98
C THR A 234 -27.07 2.08 13.14
N ASP A 235 -26.81 2.48 14.39
CA ASP A 235 -25.76 3.44 14.76
C ASP A 235 -24.39 2.78 14.55
N VAL A 236 -23.98 2.70 13.28
CA VAL A 236 -22.72 2.07 12.87
C VAL A 236 -21.68 3.18 12.78
N PRO A 237 -20.55 3.08 13.52
CA PRO A 237 -19.47 4.05 13.44
C PRO A 237 -19.04 4.31 12.00
N ASP A 238 -18.66 5.56 11.69
CA ASP A 238 -17.97 5.87 10.46
C ASP A 238 -16.75 4.94 10.34
N ASP A 239 -16.62 4.29 9.18
CA ASP A 239 -15.41 3.57 8.83
C ASP A 239 -14.36 4.65 8.51
N ASP A 240 -13.70 5.14 9.57
CA ASP A 240 -12.59 6.10 9.56
C ASP A 240 -11.41 5.58 8.71
N ASP A 241 -11.42 4.27 8.40
CA ASP A 241 -10.54 3.61 7.45
C ASP A 241 -11.06 3.84 6.02
N GLY A 242 -10.84 5.06 5.49
CA GLY A 242 -11.09 5.43 4.09
C GLY A 242 -10.96 4.24 3.14
N GLY A 243 -12.11 3.83 2.60
CA GLY A 243 -12.36 2.43 2.23
C GLY A 243 -11.23 1.77 1.47
N ASN A 244 -10.61 0.74 2.05
CA ASN A 244 -9.79 -0.27 1.38
C ASN A 244 -8.79 0.23 0.30
N ASP A 245 -8.38 1.50 0.35
CA ASP A 245 -7.43 2.11 -0.59
C ASP A 245 -5.97 1.77 -0.20
N ASP A 246 -5.77 1.19 0.98
CA ASP A 246 -4.53 0.49 1.30
C ASP A 246 -4.52 -0.85 0.56
N TYR A 247 -3.87 -0.88 -0.60
CA TYR A 247 -3.62 -2.08 -1.43
C TYR A 247 -2.99 -3.26 -0.66
N SER A 248 -2.65 -3.07 0.62
CA SER A 248 -2.10 -4.08 1.50
C SER A 248 -3.14 -4.86 2.32
N THR A 249 -4.46 -4.66 2.20
CA THR A 249 -5.48 -5.47 2.92
C THR A 249 -6.03 -6.64 2.07
N PRO A 250 -6.29 -7.83 2.65
CA PRO A 250 -6.93 -8.93 1.92
C PRO A 250 -8.32 -8.56 1.40
N SER A 251 -8.63 -8.89 0.15
CA SER A 251 -9.90 -8.52 -0.51
C SER A 251 -11.17 -9.11 0.12
N TRP A 252 -11.03 -10.15 0.95
CA TRP A 252 -12.12 -10.75 1.71
C TRP A 252 -12.38 -10.07 3.05
N TYR A 253 -11.47 -9.21 3.52
CA TYR A 253 -11.59 -8.53 4.80
C TYR A 253 -12.48 -7.30 4.68
N THR A 254 -13.38 -7.13 5.63
CA THR A 254 -14.24 -5.96 5.76
C THR A 254 -14.68 -5.81 7.20
N THR A 255 -14.71 -4.57 7.68
CA THR A 255 -15.23 -4.18 9.01
C THR A 255 -16.72 -3.87 8.97
N TYR A 256 -17.32 -3.74 7.77
CA TYR A 256 -18.72 -3.34 7.63
C TYR A 256 -19.67 -4.32 8.29
N ALA A 257 -20.57 -3.80 9.14
CA ALA A 257 -21.67 -4.57 9.71
C ALA A 257 -22.69 -4.93 8.61
N TYR A 258 -23.00 -6.22 8.47
CA TYR A 258 -24.05 -6.69 7.56
C TYR A 258 -24.74 -7.98 8.00
N VAL A 259 -25.96 -8.19 7.50
CA VAL A 259 -26.71 -9.44 7.66
C VAL A 259 -26.97 -10.09 6.30
N GLN A 260 -26.69 -11.38 6.18
CA GLN A 260 -27.15 -12.22 5.07
C GLN A 260 -28.53 -12.79 5.35
N ALA A 261 -29.41 -12.74 4.37
CA ALA A 261 -30.65 -13.51 4.31
C ALA A 261 -30.56 -14.50 3.14
N SER A 262 -30.96 -15.76 3.32
CA SER A 262 -31.03 -16.75 2.24
C SER A 262 -32.08 -17.83 2.51
N GLU A 263 -32.80 -18.24 1.46
CA GLU A 263 -33.64 -19.45 1.45
C GLU A 263 -32.88 -20.71 1.01
N TYR A 264 -31.62 -20.56 0.57
CA TYR A 264 -30.76 -21.72 0.33
C TYR A 264 -30.13 -22.13 1.66
N THR A 265 -30.52 -23.30 2.15
CA THR A 265 -30.10 -23.80 3.47
C THR A 265 -28.80 -24.62 3.41
N GLU A 266 -28.42 -25.10 2.22
CA GLU A 266 -27.26 -25.96 1.99
C GLU A 266 -26.71 -25.77 0.58
N TRP A 267 -25.42 -26.04 0.37
CA TRP A 267 -24.77 -25.90 -0.95
C TRP A 267 -25.34 -26.86 -2.00
N GLN A 268 -25.88 -28.02 -1.59
CA GLN A 268 -26.57 -28.95 -2.50
C GLN A 268 -27.73 -28.28 -3.24
N GLN A 269 -28.44 -27.34 -2.60
CA GLN A 269 -29.53 -26.61 -3.25
C GLN A 269 -29.03 -25.63 -4.32
N VAL A 270 -27.83 -25.07 -4.13
CA VAL A 270 -27.16 -24.24 -5.15
C VAL A 270 -26.70 -25.13 -6.31
N VAL A 271 -26.16 -26.31 -6.04
CA VAL A 271 -25.80 -27.30 -7.07
C VAL A 271 -27.03 -27.73 -7.86
N ASN A 272 -28.15 -28.04 -7.19
CA ASN A 272 -29.39 -28.46 -7.83
C ASN A 272 -29.98 -27.36 -8.74
N TRP A 273 -29.82 -26.09 -8.36
CA TRP A 273 -30.16 -24.94 -9.21
C TRP A 273 -29.20 -24.80 -10.41
N ALA A 274 -27.90 -25.01 -10.21
CA ALA A 274 -26.89 -24.85 -11.24
C ALA A 274 -26.94 -25.95 -12.33
N LEU A 275 -27.25 -27.20 -11.94
CA LEU A 275 -27.28 -28.36 -12.85
C LEU A 275 -28.14 -28.17 -14.12
N PRO A 276 -29.42 -27.73 -14.04
CA PRO A 276 -30.23 -27.51 -15.24
C PRO A 276 -29.75 -26.31 -16.07
N ILE A 277 -29.18 -25.27 -15.46
CA ILE A 277 -28.71 -24.09 -16.21
C ILE A 277 -27.38 -24.34 -16.93
N THR A 278 -26.54 -25.27 -16.45
CA THR A 278 -25.27 -25.64 -17.07
C THR A 278 -25.35 -26.92 -17.91
N ARG A 279 -26.55 -27.35 -18.32
CA ARG A 279 -26.72 -28.54 -19.14
C ARG A 279 -26.29 -28.27 -20.59
N VAL A 280 -25.54 -29.20 -21.17
CA VAL A 280 -25.27 -29.24 -22.62
C VAL A 280 -26.42 -29.99 -23.30
N ASP A 281 -27.13 -29.32 -24.21
CA ASP A 281 -28.35 -29.87 -24.80
C ASP A 281 -28.06 -30.97 -25.84
N ALA A 282 -27.08 -30.75 -26.72
CA ALA A 282 -26.71 -31.69 -27.77
C ALA A 282 -25.27 -31.47 -28.28
N ILE A 283 -24.65 -32.53 -28.79
CA ILE A 283 -23.40 -32.45 -29.57
C ILE A 283 -23.75 -32.24 -31.04
N THR A 284 -23.70 -30.98 -31.45
CA THR A 284 -23.88 -30.46 -32.82
C THR A 284 -22.78 -30.90 -33.79
N PRO A 285 -22.99 -30.75 -35.11
CA PRO A 285 -21.97 -31.07 -36.12
C PRO A 285 -20.65 -30.29 -35.97
N ALA A 286 -20.67 -28.98 -35.66
CA ALA A 286 -19.42 -28.22 -35.57
C ALA A 286 -18.64 -28.58 -34.31
N LEU A 287 -19.31 -28.72 -33.16
CA LEU A 287 -18.69 -29.26 -31.95
C LEU A 287 -18.12 -30.66 -32.17
N ARG A 288 -18.86 -31.56 -32.86
CA ARG A 288 -18.37 -32.89 -33.24
C ARG A 288 -17.12 -32.82 -34.11
N GLN A 289 -17.09 -31.92 -35.09
CA GLN A 289 -15.92 -31.73 -35.94
C GLN A 289 -14.69 -31.32 -35.10
N LYS A 290 -14.86 -30.41 -34.14
CA LYS A 290 -13.76 -30.00 -33.25
C LYS A 290 -13.32 -31.14 -32.34
N ILE A 291 -14.25 -31.91 -31.78
CA ILE A 291 -13.94 -33.12 -30.99
C ILE A 291 -13.11 -34.11 -31.81
N THR A 292 -13.56 -34.44 -33.03
CA THR A 292 -12.84 -35.36 -33.94
C THR A 292 -11.45 -34.85 -34.30
N ALA A 293 -11.30 -33.53 -34.53
CA ALA A 293 -9.99 -32.93 -34.82
C ALA A 293 -9.02 -33.11 -33.63
N LEU A 294 -9.47 -32.80 -32.42
CA LEU A 294 -8.67 -32.99 -31.19
C LEU A 294 -8.35 -34.47 -30.96
N GLN A 295 -9.29 -35.39 -31.21
CA GLN A 295 -9.07 -36.84 -31.12
C GLN A 295 -8.01 -37.32 -32.11
N LYS A 296 -8.05 -36.81 -33.35
CA LYS A 296 -7.06 -37.15 -34.38
C LYS A 296 -5.66 -36.68 -33.99
N GLU A 297 -5.54 -35.48 -33.42
CA GLU A 297 -4.25 -34.94 -32.97
C GLU A 297 -3.70 -35.67 -31.74
N ALA A 298 -4.56 -36.12 -30.83
CA ALA A 298 -4.16 -36.78 -29.60
C ALA A 298 -4.02 -38.31 -29.73
N GLY A 299 -4.63 -38.92 -30.75
CA GLY A 299 -4.75 -40.37 -30.86
C GLY A 299 -5.49 -40.97 -29.66
N THR A 300 -4.89 -41.99 -29.04
CA THR A 300 -5.43 -42.64 -27.83
C THR A 300 -4.97 -41.99 -26.53
N ASN A 301 -4.13 -40.95 -26.59
CA ASN A 301 -3.58 -40.30 -25.41
C ASN A 301 -4.57 -39.28 -24.83
N LYS A 302 -5.26 -39.64 -23.74
CA LYS A 302 -6.22 -38.77 -23.06
C LYS A 302 -5.58 -37.56 -22.39
N GLU A 303 -4.34 -37.67 -21.90
CA GLU A 303 -3.59 -36.54 -21.33
C GLU A 303 -3.31 -35.48 -22.40
N LEU A 304 -2.79 -35.91 -23.56
CA LEU A 304 -2.55 -35.03 -24.69
C LEU A 304 -3.85 -34.40 -25.23
N TYR A 305 -4.95 -35.18 -25.25
CA TYR A 305 -6.26 -34.67 -25.63
C TYR A 305 -6.72 -33.55 -24.70
N MET A 306 -6.64 -33.79 -23.38
CA MET A 306 -7.02 -32.82 -22.37
C MET A 306 -6.18 -31.56 -22.47
N GLN A 307 -4.85 -31.69 -22.60
CA GLN A 307 -3.95 -30.55 -22.77
C GLN A 307 -4.29 -29.71 -24.01
N LYS A 308 -4.57 -30.35 -25.15
CA LYS A 308 -4.97 -29.65 -26.39
C LYS A 308 -6.33 -28.99 -26.28
N ALA A 309 -7.30 -29.63 -25.61
CA ALA A 309 -8.62 -29.03 -25.37
C ALA A 309 -8.52 -27.80 -24.46
N ILE A 310 -7.71 -27.86 -23.40
CA ILE A 310 -7.45 -26.73 -22.51
C ILE A 310 -6.84 -25.56 -23.30
N ARG A 311 -5.74 -25.80 -24.01
CA ARG A 311 -5.05 -24.76 -24.81
C ARG A 311 -5.98 -24.15 -25.86
N PHE A 312 -6.79 -24.96 -26.53
CA PHE A 312 -7.79 -24.48 -27.48
C PHE A 312 -8.78 -23.52 -26.83
N VAL A 313 -9.36 -23.89 -25.67
CA VAL A 313 -10.34 -23.02 -25.02
C VAL A 313 -9.68 -21.76 -24.46
N GLN A 314 -8.46 -21.86 -23.92
CA GLN A 314 -7.70 -20.71 -23.43
C GLN A 314 -7.37 -19.74 -24.58
N ASP A 315 -6.66 -20.20 -25.60
CA ASP A 315 -6.02 -19.32 -26.59
C ASP A 315 -6.91 -19.00 -27.82
N ASP A 316 -7.84 -19.89 -28.21
CA ASP A 316 -8.67 -19.71 -29.42
C ASP A 316 -10.08 -19.14 -29.15
N ILE A 317 -10.47 -18.98 -27.87
CA ILE A 317 -11.77 -18.43 -27.48
C ILE A 317 -11.53 -17.15 -26.66
N ARG A 318 -11.78 -15.98 -27.24
CA ARG A 318 -11.54 -14.70 -26.57
C ARG A 318 -12.47 -14.50 -25.38
N TYR A 319 -11.98 -13.87 -24.32
CA TYR A 319 -12.85 -13.47 -23.21
C TYR A 319 -13.79 -12.34 -23.64
N MET A 320 -15.10 -12.53 -23.44
CA MET A 320 -16.13 -11.50 -23.59
C MET A 320 -17.38 -11.95 -22.82
N GLY A 321 -17.73 -11.21 -21.77
CA GLY A 321 -18.94 -11.45 -20.98
C GLY A 321 -20.15 -10.75 -21.55
N ILE A 322 -21.22 -11.51 -21.77
CA ILE A 322 -22.53 -10.99 -22.14
C ILE A 322 -23.48 -11.37 -21.00
N GLU A 323 -23.66 -10.46 -20.04
CA GLU A 323 -24.28 -10.76 -18.75
C GLU A 323 -25.72 -10.26 -18.62
N MET A 324 -26.42 -10.10 -19.75
CA MET A 324 -27.79 -9.61 -19.78
C MET A 324 -28.82 -10.67 -19.37
N GLY A 325 -29.72 -10.30 -18.46
CA GLY A 325 -30.83 -11.17 -18.05
C GLY A 325 -30.36 -12.51 -17.50
N GLU A 326 -30.93 -13.61 -18.00
CA GLU A 326 -30.51 -14.97 -17.58
C GLU A 326 -29.03 -15.27 -17.89
N TYR A 327 -28.44 -14.64 -18.92
CA TYR A 327 -27.05 -14.89 -19.30
C TYR A 327 -26.04 -14.29 -18.32
N SER A 328 -26.47 -13.56 -17.29
CA SER A 328 -25.63 -13.28 -16.12
C SER A 328 -25.11 -14.57 -15.48
N HIS A 329 -25.93 -15.64 -15.40
CA HIS A 329 -25.56 -16.90 -14.75
C HIS A 329 -25.69 -18.14 -15.66
N ARG A 330 -26.57 -18.10 -16.68
CA ARG A 330 -26.70 -19.18 -17.65
C ARG A 330 -25.59 -19.07 -18.69
N PRO A 331 -24.72 -20.08 -18.84
CA PRO A 331 -23.75 -20.10 -19.94
C PRO A 331 -24.44 -20.26 -21.30
N SER A 332 -23.85 -19.66 -22.33
CA SER A 332 -24.11 -19.98 -23.73
C SER A 332 -23.77 -21.45 -24.02
N GLN A 333 -24.55 -22.08 -24.90
CA GLN A 333 -24.30 -23.45 -25.31
C GLN A 333 -22.92 -23.58 -26.02
N PRO A 334 -22.17 -24.68 -25.82
CA PRO A 334 -20.82 -24.86 -26.37
C PRO A 334 -20.67 -24.59 -27.87
N GLU A 335 -21.66 -24.97 -28.69
CA GLU A 335 -21.66 -24.69 -30.14
C GLU A 335 -21.62 -23.18 -30.44
N LYS A 336 -22.40 -22.38 -29.70
CA LYS A 336 -22.44 -20.93 -29.87
C LYS A 336 -21.07 -20.33 -29.53
N VAL A 337 -20.48 -20.73 -28.40
CA VAL A 337 -19.14 -20.29 -27.99
C VAL A 337 -18.09 -20.67 -29.03
N LEU A 338 -18.13 -21.90 -29.53
CA LEU A 338 -17.22 -22.42 -30.56
C LEU A 338 -17.33 -21.65 -31.89
N THR A 339 -18.54 -21.32 -32.32
CA THR A 339 -18.78 -20.62 -33.59
C THR A 339 -18.45 -19.14 -33.49
N GLN A 340 -18.79 -18.47 -32.38
CA GLN A 340 -18.56 -17.04 -32.20
C GLN A 340 -17.12 -16.71 -31.75
N ARG A 341 -16.36 -17.70 -31.26
CA ARG A 341 -14.97 -17.56 -30.79
C ARG A 341 -14.77 -16.61 -29.61
N PHE A 342 -15.81 -16.42 -28.80
CA PHE A 342 -15.70 -15.72 -27.53
C PHE A 342 -16.70 -16.24 -26.50
N GLY A 343 -16.44 -15.95 -25.23
CA GLY A 343 -17.32 -16.22 -24.09
C GLY A 343 -16.66 -15.78 -22.78
N ASP A 344 -17.42 -15.72 -21.69
CA ASP A 344 -16.89 -15.47 -20.34
C ASP A 344 -16.44 -16.76 -19.63
N CYS A 345 -16.21 -16.67 -18.32
CA CYS A 345 -15.75 -17.77 -17.48
C CYS A 345 -16.68 -18.99 -17.50
N LYS A 346 -18.00 -18.80 -17.44
CA LYS A 346 -18.99 -19.88 -17.47
C LYS A 346 -19.13 -20.48 -18.86
N ASP A 347 -19.10 -19.66 -19.90
CA ASP A 347 -19.15 -20.10 -21.30
C ASP A 347 -17.93 -20.97 -21.67
N LYS A 348 -16.73 -20.48 -21.36
CA LYS A 348 -15.48 -21.19 -21.62
C LYS A 348 -15.38 -22.46 -20.79
N SER A 349 -15.81 -22.43 -19.53
CA SER A 349 -15.84 -23.63 -18.67
C SER A 349 -16.80 -24.69 -19.17
N LEU A 350 -18.00 -24.32 -19.62
CA LEU A 350 -18.96 -25.28 -20.15
C LEU A 350 -18.48 -25.89 -21.48
N LEU A 351 -17.89 -25.08 -22.38
CA LEU A 351 -17.27 -25.57 -23.60
C LEU A 351 -16.16 -26.59 -23.30
N LEU A 352 -15.26 -26.28 -22.36
CA LEU A 352 -14.20 -27.21 -21.97
C LEU A 352 -14.76 -28.50 -21.37
N CYS A 353 -15.77 -28.43 -20.49
CA CYS A 353 -16.44 -29.61 -19.96
C CYS A 353 -17.01 -30.49 -21.09
N ALA A 354 -17.69 -29.89 -22.06
CA ALA A 354 -18.28 -30.62 -23.19
C ALA A 354 -17.21 -31.34 -24.04
N LEU A 355 -16.08 -30.68 -24.30
CA LEU A 355 -14.96 -31.28 -25.03
C LEU A 355 -14.34 -32.46 -24.27
N LEU A 356 -14.06 -32.30 -22.97
CA LEU A 356 -13.45 -33.35 -22.15
C LEU A 356 -14.38 -34.55 -21.96
N GLN A 357 -15.65 -34.32 -21.63
CA GLN A 357 -16.64 -35.37 -21.46
C GLN A 357 -16.85 -36.19 -22.74
N ALA A 358 -16.80 -35.56 -23.91
CA ALA A 358 -16.92 -36.25 -25.20
C ALA A 358 -15.80 -37.28 -25.46
N ASN A 359 -14.67 -37.16 -24.75
CA ASN A 359 -13.57 -38.12 -24.81
C ASN A 359 -13.44 -39.00 -23.56
N GLY A 360 -14.53 -39.10 -22.77
CA GLY A 360 -14.60 -39.95 -21.58
C GLY A 360 -13.65 -39.50 -20.47
N ILE A 361 -13.46 -38.20 -20.33
CA ILE A 361 -12.77 -37.56 -19.20
C ILE A 361 -13.85 -36.92 -18.33
N GLU A 362 -13.89 -37.24 -17.04
CA GLU A 362 -14.82 -36.59 -16.13
C GLU A 362 -14.43 -35.11 -16.01
N ALA A 363 -15.38 -34.21 -16.29
CA ALA A 363 -15.18 -32.77 -16.16
C ALA A 363 -16.49 -32.12 -15.72
N ASN A 364 -16.43 -31.25 -14.71
CA ASN A 364 -17.59 -30.55 -14.16
C ASN A 364 -17.26 -29.07 -14.01
N LEU A 365 -18.23 -28.22 -14.34
CA LEU A 365 -18.14 -26.79 -14.07
C LEU A 365 -18.06 -26.59 -12.55
N THR A 366 -17.20 -25.68 -12.10
CA THR A 366 -17.01 -25.37 -10.69
C THR A 366 -17.12 -23.87 -10.49
N LEU A 367 -17.95 -23.46 -9.53
CA LEU A 367 -18.10 -22.06 -9.13
C LEU A 367 -17.08 -21.71 -8.04
N VAL A 368 -16.40 -20.58 -8.19
CA VAL A 368 -15.40 -20.09 -7.21
C VAL A 368 -15.63 -18.60 -6.91
N ASN A 369 -15.08 -18.12 -5.79
CA ASN A 369 -15.05 -16.71 -5.48
C ASN A 369 -13.59 -16.22 -5.44
N THR A 370 -13.23 -15.31 -6.34
CA THR A 370 -11.86 -14.81 -6.49
C THR A 370 -11.43 -13.84 -5.39
N PHE A 371 -12.37 -13.22 -4.68
CA PHE A 371 -12.10 -12.28 -3.58
C PHE A 371 -12.20 -12.99 -2.22
N ALA A 372 -13.35 -13.62 -1.96
CA ALA A 372 -13.64 -14.29 -0.69
C ALA A 372 -12.79 -15.56 -0.48
N LYS A 373 -12.40 -16.24 -1.56
CA LYS A 373 -11.67 -17.51 -1.51
C LYS A 373 -12.33 -18.50 -0.53
N ALA A 374 -11.61 -19.01 0.47
CA ALA A 374 -12.17 -19.90 1.48
C ALA A 374 -13.25 -19.27 2.38
N LYS A 375 -13.30 -17.94 2.51
CA LYS A 375 -14.32 -17.23 3.32
C LYS A 375 -15.74 -17.45 2.81
N VAL A 376 -15.92 -17.87 1.56
CA VAL A 376 -17.23 -18.27 1.04
C VAL A 376 -17.87 -19.39 1.88
N ALA A 377 -17.07 -20.24 2.54
CA ALA A 377 -17.57 -21.31 3.41
C ALA A 377 -18.21 -20.79 4.71
N GLU A 378 -17.89 -19.56 5.10
CA GLU A 378 -18.45 -18.89 6.29
C GLU A 378 -19.82 -18.26 6.00
N TRP A 379 -20.24 -18.21 4.72
CA TRP A 379 -21.47 -17.57 4.27
C TRP A 379 -22.67 -18.50 4.21
N LEU A 380 -23.88 -17.92 4.24
CA LEU A 380 -25.10 -18.66 3.93
C LEU A 380 -25.07 -19.06 2.45
N PRO A 381 -25.41 -20.31 2.08
CA PRO A 381 -25.44 -20.73 0.69
C PRO A 381 -26.27 -19.77 -0.17
N SER A 382 -25.78 -19.44 -1.36
CA SER A 382 -26.49 -18.60 -2.33
C SER A 382 -25.79 -18.67 -3.68
N PRO A 383 -26.55 -18.65 -4.80
CA PRO A 383 -25.97 -18.75 -6.14
C PRO A 383 -25.13 -17.54 -6.55
N VAL A 384 -25.35 -16.35 -5.94
CA VAL A 384 -24.62 -15.12 -6.28
C VAL A 384 -23.31 -14.92 -5.51
N LEU A 385 -22.92 -15.88 -4.67
CA LEU A 385 -21.67 -15.79 -3.91
C LEU A 385 -20.43 -16.12 -4.75
N PHE A 386 -20.60 -16.62 -5.97
CA PHE A 386 -19.51 -16.99 -6.85
C PHE A 386 -19.43 -16.00 -8.00
N ASN A 387 -18.26 -15.41 -8.18
CA ASN A 387 -18.00 -14.38 -9.19
C ASN A 387 -17.19 -14.91 -10.38
N HIS A 388 -16.87 -16.21 -10.38
CA HIS A 388 -16.06 -16.84 -11.43
C HIS A 388 -16.37 -18.34 -11.56
N ALA A 389 -16.12 -18.90 -12.74
CA ALA A 389 -16.32 -20.31 -13.06
C ALA A 389 -15.09 -20.93 -13.71
N ILE A 390 -14.74 -22.13 -13.24
CA ILE A 390 -13.60 -22.94 -13.70
C ILE A 390 -14.04 -24.39 -13.95
N VAL A 391 -13.11 -25.29 -14.24
CA VAL A 391 -13.38 -26.72 -14.47
C VAL A 391 -12.63 -27.60 -13.47
N PHE A 392 -13.36 -28.54 -12.87
CA PHE A 392 -12.81 -29.68 -12.13
C PHE A 392 -12.84 -30.91 -13.03
N ALA A 393 -11.68 -31.46 -13.37
CA ALA A 393 -11.57 -32.65 -14.20
C ALA A 393 -10.83 -33.78 -13.48
N VAL A 394 -11.18 -35.03 -13.80
CA VAL A 394 -10.51 -36.23 -13.29
C VAL A 394 -10.01 -37.07 -14.47
N LEU A 395 -8.70 -37.29 -14.51
CA LEU A 395 -8.04 -38.14 -15.48
C LEU A 395 -7.20 -39.19 -14.73
N ASP A 396 -7.44 -40.46 -15.03
CA ASP A 396 -6.77 -41.62 -14.41
C ASP A 396 -6.76 -41.56 -12.85
N GLY A 397 -7.87 -41.11 -12.28
CA GLY A 397 -8.06 -40.96 -10.83
C GLY A 397 -7.40 -39.72 -10.22
N LYS A 398 -6.68 -38.90 -11.01
CA LYS A 398 -6.03 -37.68 -10.55
C LYS A 398 -6.91 -36.45 -10.82
N PRO A 399 -7.15 -35.60 -9.80
CA PRO A 399 -7.90 -34.35 -9.96
C PRO A 399 -7.06 -33.25 -10.61
N TYR A 400 -7.69 -32.44 -11.45
CA TYR A 400 -7.14 -31.26 -12.10
C TYR A 400 -8.12 -30.10 -11.97
N TRP A 401 -7.60 -28.96 -11.50
CA TRP A 401 -8.31 -27.68 -11.52
C TRP A 401 -7.80 -26.88 -12.72
N ILE A 402 -8.72 -26.42 -13.56
CA ILE A 402 -8.39 -25.72 -14.79
C ILE A 402 -9.22 -24.46 -14.87
N ASP A 403 -8.55 -23.32 -14.95
CA ASP A 403 -9.21 -22.08 -15.32
C ASP A 403 -9.05 -21.87 -16.84
N PRO A 404 -10.12 -22.03 -17.64
CA PRO A 404 -10.05 -21.85 -19.08
C PRO A 404 -9.90 -20.38 -19.50
N THR A 405 -9.96 -19.42 -18.56
CA THR A 405 -9.83 -17.98 -18.82
C THR A 405 -8.39 -17.48 -18.77
N ILE A 406 -7.45 -18.30 -18.32
CA ILE A 406 -6.02 -17.98 -18.29
C ILE A 406 -5.40 -18.31 -19.64
N ASN A 407 -5.03 -17.30 -20.43
CA ASN A 407 -4.38 -17.49 -21.72
C ASN A 407 -2.89 -17.82 -21.55
N TYR A 408 -2.27 -18.32 -22.62
CA TYR A 408 -0.83 -18.56 -22.70
C TYR A 408 -0.28 -19.57 -21.68
N GLN A 409 -1.14 -20.39 -21.10
CA GLN A 409 -0.70 -21.43 -20.19
C GLN A 409 0.03 -22.54 -20.96
N ARG A 410 1.26 -22.89 -20.53
CA ARG A 410 2.10 -23.87 -21.22
C ARG A 410 2.57 -25.01 -20.31
N GLY A 411 3.34 -25.93 -20.87
CA GLY A 411 3.82 -27.14 -20.21
C GLY A 411 2.80 -28.27 -20.16
N SER A 412 3.14 -29.32 -19.40
CA SER A 412 2.32 -30.50 -19.15
C SER A 412 1.07 -30.21 -18.29
N LEU A 413 0.14 -31.16 -18.20
CA LEU A 413 -1.01 -31.04 -17.28
C LEU A 413 -0.60 -30.85 -15.81
N SER A 414 0.59 -31.33 -15.42
CA SER A 414 1.13 -31.13 -14.06
C SER A 414 1.71 -29.74 -13.81
N SER A 415 1.93 -28.97 -14.87
CA SER A 415 2.46 -27.59 -14.83
C SER A 415 1.34 -26.55 -14.87
N ILE A 416 0.10 -26.95 -15.20
CA ILE A 416 -1.10 -26.11 -15.17
C ILE A 416 -1.35 -25.66 -13.73
N THR A 417 -1.61 -24.36 -13.59
CA THR A 417 -1.86 -23.73 -12.29
C THR A 417 -3.16 -22.93 -12.35
N VAL A 418 -3.74 -22.69 -11.18
CA VAL A 418 -4.85 -21.76 -11.01
C VAL A 418 -4.48 -20.77 -9.90
N PRO A 419 -5.03 -19.54 -9.93
CA PRO A 419 -4.95 -18.63 -8.80
C PRO A 419 -5.43 -19.30 -7.50
N ASP A 420 -5.05 -18.72 -6.37
CA ASP A 420 -5.40 -19.22 -5.04
C ASP A 420 -6.88 -19.01 -4.71
N TYR A 421 -7.76 -19.78 -5.34
CA TYR A 421 -9.21 -19.75 -5.11
C TYR A 421 -9.61 -20.44 -3.79
N GLN A 422 -8.78 -21.36 -3.28
CA GLN A 422 -8.91 -22.13 -2.04
C GLN A 422 -10.14 -23.06 -1.94
N LYS A 423 -11.34 -22.63 -2.35
CA LYS A 423 -12.59 -23.40 -2.32
C LYS A 423 -13.37 -23.25 -3.61
N GLY A 424 -14.01 -24.33 -4.05
CA GLY A 424 -14.93 -24.33 -5.19
C GLY A 424 -16.14 -25.22 -4.99
N LEU A 425 -17.27 -24.82 -5.56
CA LEU A 425 -18.50 -25.63 -5.60
C LEU A 425 -18.58 -26.37 -6.94
N VAL A 426 -18.24 -27.67 -6.92
CA VAL A 426 -18.29 -28.52 -8.11
C VAL A 426 -19.76 -28.81 -8.45
N ILE A 427 -20.19 -28.45 -9.65
CA ILE A 427 -21.57 -28.64 -10.12
C ILE A 427 -21.71 -30.08 -10.64
N LYS A 428 -22.04 -30.99 -9.72
CA LYS A 428 -22.22 -32.43 -9.97
C LYS A 428 -23.35 -32.98 -9.12
N ASN A 429 -24.15 -33.88 -9.67
CA ASN A 429 -25.23 -34.55 -8.94
C ASN A 429 -24.73 -35.17 -7.62
N GLY A 430 -25.43 -34.87 -6.53
CA GLY A 430 -25.10 -35.35 -5.19
C GLY A 430 -23.93 -34.63 -4.49
N ASN A 431 -23.34 -33.60 -5.10
CA ASN A 431 -22.36 -32.75 -4.40
C ASN A 431 -23.07 -31.67 -3.57
N GLY A 432 -22.82 -31.67 -2.26
CA GLY A 432 -23.38 -30.72 -1.30
C GLY A 432 -22.34 -29.94 -0.51
N VAL A 433 -21.06 -30.00 -0.89
CA VAL A 433 -19.95 -29.39 -0.14
C VAL A 433 -19.04 -28.57 -1.03
N LEU A 434 -18.40 -27.57 -0.43
CA LEU A 434 -17.30 -26.83 -1.03
C LEU A 434 -16.04 -27.70 -1.00
N THR A 435 -15.43 -27.90 -2.15
CA THR A 435 -14.22 -28.70 -2.32
C THR A 435 -12.99 -27.82 -2.19
N ASP A 436 -11.94 -28.32 -1.52
CA ASP A 436 -10.65 -27.66 -1.46
C ASP A 436 -9.96 -27.64 -2.84
N ILE A 437 -9.55 -26.44 -3.25
CA ILE A 437 -8.74 -26.23 -4.45
C ILE A 437 -7.29 -26.16 -3.99
N GLY A 438 -6.58 -27.27 -4.17
CA GLY A 438 -5.16 -27.34 -3.87
C GLY A 438 -4.35 -26.44 -4.80
N ASN A 439 -3.43 -25.68 -4.21
CA ASN A 439 -2.45 -24.91 -4.97
C ASN A 439 -1.21 -25.79 -5.22
N ASN A 440 -1.01 -26.24 -6.45
CA ASN A 440 0.04 -27.20 -6.82
C ASN A 440 1.46 -26.58 -6.95
N GLY A 441 1.68 -25.40 -6.36
CA GLY A 441 2.93 -24.65 -6.43
C GLY A 441 3.04 -23.86 -7.74
N ASN A 442 2.91 -22.54 -7.66
CA ASN A 442 2.78 -21.65 -8.83
C ASN A 442 4.11 -21.30 -9.52
N GLY A 443 5.15 -22.09 -9.26
CA GLY A 443 6.48 -21.89 -9.83
C GLY A 443 7.36 -21.02 -8.96
N ARG A 444 8.36 -20.41 -9.59
CA ARG A 444 9.40 -19.58 -8.97
C ARG A 444 9.83 -18.50 -9.96
N VAL A 445 10.11 -17.33 -9.42
CA VAL A 445 10.84 -16.26 -10.09
C VAL A 445 12.30 -16.34 -9.66
N THR A 446 13.23 -16.50 -10.59
CA THR A 446 14.66 -16.50 -10.32
C THR A 446 15.28 -15.31 -11.02
N ILE A 447 16.00 -14.46 -10.30
CA ILE A 447 16.59 -13.24 -10.85
C ILE A 447 18.07 -13.22 -10.53
N THR A 448 18.89 -12.97 -11.54
CA THR A 448 20.33 -12.75 -11.37
C THR A 448 20.72 -11.42 -12.00
N GLU A 449 21.13 -10.46 -11.17
CA GLU A 449 21.74 -9.22 -11.62
C GLU A 449 23.26 -9.32 -11.49
N THR A 450 23.97 -9.24 -12.60
CA THR A 450 25.43 -9.26 -12.65
C THR A 450 25.96 -7.88 -13.01
N PHE A 451 26.61 -7.24 -12.05
CA PHE A 451 27.31 -5.97 -12.22
C PHE A 451 28.79 -6.22 -12.51
N GLN A 452 29.33 -5.52 -13.50
CA GLN A 452 30.77 -5.42 -13.71
C GLN A 452 31.23 -4.00 -13.44
N LEU A 453 31.87 -3.80 -12.28
CA LEU A 453 32.32 -2.48 -11.84
C LEU A 453 33.77 -2.22 -12.30
N PRO A 454 34.02 -1.12 -13.01
CA PRO A 454 35.35 -0.76 -13.48
C PRO A 454 36.19 -0.16 -12.35
N GLU A 455 37.50 -0.05 -12.55
CA GLU A 455 38.42 0.61 -11.59
C GLU A 455 38.16 2.12 -11.42
N ASN A 456 37.47 2.75 -12.37
CA ASN A 456 37.09 4.15 -12.34
C ASN A 456 36.03 4.43 -13.42
N ASN A 457 35.43 5.62 -13.41
CA ASN A 457 34.42 6.05 -14.37
C ASN A 457 34.93 6.34 -15.80
N LYS A 458 36.24 6.15 -16.11
CA LYS A 458 36.72 6.29 -17.51
C LYS A 458 36.15 5.22 -18.42
N LYS A 459 35.82 4.05 -17.86
CA LYS A 459 35.03 3.00 -18.50
C LYS A 459 33.67 2.94 -17.80
N PRO A 460 32.57 2.68 -18.52
CA PRO A 460 31.29 2.47 -17.87
C PRO A 460 31.25 1.13 -17.14
N ALA A 461 30.37 1.01 -16.15
CA ALA A 461 30.00 -0.29 -15.60
C ALA A 461 28.96 -0.95 -16.51
N THR A 462 28.84 -2.27 -16.41
CA THR A 462 27.79 -3.02 -17.11
C THR A 462 26.91 -3.75 -16.10
N LEU A 463 25.63 -3.88 -16.45
CA LEU A 463 24.65 -4.67 -15.72
C LEU A 463 24.03 -5.67 -16.71
N ARG A 464 24.09 -6.95 -16.39
CA ARG A 464 23.33 -7.99 -17.06
C ARG A 464 22.29 -8.55 -16.11
N VAL A 465 21.05 -8.62 -16.54
CA VAL A 465 19.94 -9.17 -15.75
C VAL A 465 19.43 -10.41 -16.48
N ILE A 466 19.25 -11.51 -15.75
CA ILE A 466 18.46 -12.65 -16.23
C ILE A 466 17.31 -12.84 -15.25
N SER A 467 16.10 -12.85 -15.76
CA SER A 467 14.89 -13.16 -15.01
C SER A 467 14.25 -14.41 -15.61
N ASP A 468 14.29 -15.50 -14.86
CA ASP A 468 13.67 -16.78 -15.19
C ASP A 468 12.36 -16.94 -14.44
N TYR A 469 11.30 -17.14 -15.19
CA TYR A 469 9.95 -17.36 -14.69
C TYR A 469 9.54 -18.81 -15.00
N SER A 470 8.84 -19.45 -14.07
CA SER A 470 8.34 -20.81 -14.25
C SER A 470 6.87 -20.93 -13.85
N ARG A 471 6.16 -21.86 -14.50
CA ARG A 471 4.72 -22.12 -14.28
C ARG A 471 3.89 -20.85 -14.40
N GLN A 472 3.05 -20.52 -13.40
CA GLN A 472 2.16 -19.36 -13.43
C GLN A 472 2.91 -18.08 -13.80
N PHE A 473 4.11 -17.87 -13.25
CA PHE A 473 4.88 -16.66 -13.55
C PHE A 473 5.36 -16.61 -15.00
N ALA A 474 5.65 -17.76 -15.62
CA ALA A 474 5.97 -17.81 -17.05
C ALA A 474 4.73 -17.50 -17.91
N ASP A 475 3.57 -18.03 -17.51
CA ASP A 475 2.29 -17.77 -18.20
C ASP A 475 1.91 -16.27 -18.10
N GLU A 476 2.09 -15.65 -16.92
CA GLU A 476 1.92 -14.20 -16.72
C GLU A 476 2.84 -13.37 -17.62
N GLN A 477 4.13 -13.74 -17.72
CA GLN A 477 5.07 -13.04 -18.60
C GLN A 477 4.71 -13.21 -20.07
N ARG A 478 4.31 -14.41 -20.52
CA ARG A 478 3.84 -14.61 -21.90
C ARG A 478 2.66 -13.68 -22.23
N SER A 479 1.68 -13.58 -21.34
CA SER A 479 0.54 -12.66 -21.53
C SER A 479 1.00 -11.21 -21.60
N GLN A 480 1.84 -10.78 -20.66
CA GLN A 480 2.35 -9.40 -20.60
C GLN A 480 3.12 -9.01 -21.87
N PHE A 481 3.97 -9.90 -22.39
CA PHE A 481 4.75 -9.67 -23.62
C PHE A 481 3.90 -9.78 -24.90
N ALA A 482 2.79 -10.51 -24.87
CA ALA A 482 1.84 -10.54 -25.99
C ALA A 482 1.00 -9.26 -26.09
N GLU A 483 0.69 -8.62 -24.95
CA GLU A 483 -0.17 -7.44 -24.87
C GLU A 483 0.56 -6.11 -25.09
N THR A 484 1.88 -6.09 -24.90
CA THR A 484 2.69 -4.86 -24.93
C THR A 484 3.78 -4.93 -26.00
N SER A 485 4.00 -3.84 -26.72
CA SER A 485 5.04 -3.80 -27.75
C SER A 485 6.45 -3.97 -27.15
N MET A 486 7.36 -4.63 -27.86
CA MET A 486 8.76 -4.77 -27.43
C MET A 486 9.42 -3.41 -27.14
N LYS A 487 9.05 -2.35 -27.88
CA LYS A 487 9.55 -0.99 -27.64
C LYS A 487 9.10 -0.44 -26.28
N ASP A 488 7.85 -0.66 -25.90
CA ASP A 488 7.33 -0.19 -24.61
C ASP A 488 7.90 -1.03 -23.46
N GLN A 489 8.12 -2.34 -23.67
CA GLN A 489 8.85 -3.21 -22.74
C GLN A 489 10.29 -2.72 -22.55
N ASP A 490 11.07 -2.55 -23.63
CA ASP A 490 12.44 -2.03 -23.59
C ASP A 490 12.51 -0.71 -22.79
N ARG A 491 11.55 0.19 -23.04
CA ARG A 491 11.46 1.47 -22.31
C ARG A 491 11.16 1.26 -20.83
N SER A 492 10.17 0.44 -20.49
CA SER A 492 9.74 0.21 -19.10
C SER A 492 10.88 -0.36 -18.25
N TYR A 493 11.55 -1.39 -18.76
CA TYR A 493 12.69 -2.04 -18.09
C TYR A 493 13.89 -1.10 -17.98
N LEU A 494 14.19 -0.31 -19.02
CA LEU A 494 15.24 0.71 -18.95
C LEU A 494 14.93 1.80 -17.91
N GLU A 495 13.69 2.31 -17.88
CA GLU A 495 13.28 3.33 -16.91
C GLU A 495 13.33 2.81 -15.46
N TYR A 496 13.02 1.52 -15.24
CA TYR A 496 13.19 0.89 -13.93
C TYR A 496 14.64 1.06 -13.40
N TYR A 497 15.66 0.71 -14.21
CA TYR A 497 17.06 0.85 -13.79
C TYR A 497 17.59 2.28 -13.80
N LYS A 498 17.10 3.15 -14.69
CA LYS A 498 17.42 4.59 -14.63
C LYS A 498 16.97 5.23 -13.33
N ASN A 499 15.79 4.86 -12.84
CA ASN A 499 15.27 5.37 -11.57
C ASN A 499 16.11 4.94 -10.35
N ILE A 500 16.94 3.90 -10.49
CA ILE A 500 17.84 3.43 -9.43
C ILE A 500 19.25 4.03 -9.60
N TYR A 501 19.81 3.95 -10.81
CA TYR A 501 21.24 4.19 -11.07
C TYR A 501 21.52 5.48 -11.88
N GLY A 502 20.50 6.17 -12.36
CA GLY A 502 20.60 7.43 -13.10
C GLY A 502 20.95 7.24 -14.58
N GLU A 503 22.19 7.52 -14.96
CA GLU A 503 22.64 7.49 -16.37
C GLU A 503 22.82 6.05 -16.88
N VAL A 504 21.71 5.41 -17.23
CA VAL A 504 21.65 4.04 -17.77
C VAL A 504 21.21 4.06 -19.22
N THR A 505 21.88 3.27 -20.06
CA THR A 505 21.49 3.01 -21.45
C THR A 505 21.39 1.52 -21.71
N ALA A 506 20.38 1.08 -22.45
CA ALA A 506 20.27 -0.30 -22.92
C ALA A 506 21.27 -0.56 -24.07
N ASP A 507 22.02 -1.65 -23.97
CA ASP A 507 22.97 -2.05 -25.02
C ASP A 507 22.24 -2.71 -26.21
N THR A 508 21.21 -3.50 -25.90
CA THR A 508 20.36 -4.23 -26.84
C THR A 508 18.91 -4.17 -26.38
N SER A 509 17.97 -4.47 -27.29
CA SER A 509 16.60 -4.82 -26.91
C SER A 509 16.60 -6.06 -26.02
N LEU A 510 15.54 -6.23 -25.22
CA LEU A 510 15.32 -7.40 -24.37
C LEU A 510 15.40 -8.70 -25.20
N GLN A 511 16.11 -9.70 -24.67
CA GLN A 511 16.18 -11.03 -25.26
C GLN A 511 15.23 -11.97 -24.50
N ILE A 512 14.37 -12.66 -25.24
CA ILE A 512 13.35 -13.55 -24.66
C ILE A 512 13.66 -14.98 -25.11
N THR A 513 13.70 -15.90 -24.15
CA THR A 513 13.73 -17.34 -24.41
C THR A 513 12.48 -17.97 -23.82
N ASP A 514 11.58 -18.45 -24.68
CA ASP A 514 10.35 -19.13 -24.25
C ASP A 514 10.47 -20.64 -24.47
N LEU A 515 10.42 -21.41 -23.36
CA LEU A 515 10.42 -22.86 -23.36
C LEU A 515 9.02 -23.36 -22.96
N GLU A 516 8.10 -23.38 -23.94
CA GLU A 516 6.70 -23.71 -23.71
C GLU A 516 6.53 -25.10 -23.07
N ASP A 517 7.24 -26.13 -23.53
CA ASP A 517 7.09 -27.50 -23.00
C ASP A 517 7.52 -27.64 -21.54
N ALA A 518 8.51 -26.85 -21.11
CA ALA A 518 8.96 -26.78 -19.72
C ALA A 518 8.12 -25.83 -18.85
N ASN A 519 7.24 -25.04 -19.49
CA ASN A 519 6.60 -23.86 -18.92
C ASN A 519 7.60 -22.93 -18.21
N GLN A 520 8.59 -22.47 -18.98
CA GLN A 520 9.61 -21.52 -18.55
C GLN A 520 9.69 -20.34 -19.53
N PHE A 521 9.93 -19.16 -19.00
CA PHE A 521 10.08 -17.92 -19.77
C PHE A 521 11.25 -17.14 -19.19
N GLU A 522 12.29 -16.89 -19.99
CA GLU A 522 13.49 -16.15 -19.59
C GLU A 522 13.49 -14.79 -20.28
N VAL A 523 13.82 -13.75 -19.52
CA VAL A 523 14.11 -12.40 -20.02
C VAL A 523 15.55 -12.05 -19.68
N ALA A 524 16.35 -11.76 -20.69
CA ALA A 524 17.73 -11.33 -20.55
C ALA A 524 17.92 -9.87 -21.00
N GLU A 525 18.58 -9.10 -20.15
CA GLU A 525 18.74 -7.65 -20.26
C GLU A 525 20.21 -7.27 -20.17
N LYS A 526 20.60 -6.20 -20.87
CA LYS A 526 21.98 -5.69 -20.80
C LYS A 526 22.01 -4.17 -20.85
N TYR A 527 22.65 -3.59 -19.84
CA TYR A 527 22.75 -2.15 -19.64
C TYR A 527 24.19 -1.69 -19.45
N THR A 528 24.44 -0.47 -19.91
CA THR A 528 25.63 0.32 -19.61
C THR A 528 25.28 1.40 -18.59
N LEU A 529 25.99 1.41 -17.46
CA LEU A 529 25.83 2.39 -16.39
C LEU A 529 26.99 3.40 -16.49
N ARG A 530 26.68 4.64 -16.88
CA ARG A 530 27.66 5.73 -16.88
C ARG A 530 27.77 6.32 -15.49
N ASN A 531 29.00 6.65 -15.09
CA ASN A 531 29.27 7.25 -13.79
C ASN A 531 28.71 6.41 -12.62
N ALA A 532 28.88 5.09 -12.68
CA ALA A 532 28.40 4.16 -11.65
C ALA A 532 28.99 4.52 -10.27
N TRP A 533 30.29 4.81 -10.24
CA TRP A 533 30.94 5.31 -9.03
C TRP A 533 30.55 6.76 -8.78
N LYS A 534 29.87 7.03 -7.66
CA LYS A 534 29.58 8.39 -7.19
C LYS A 534 30.66 8.84 -6.21
N PRO A 535 30.99 10.14 -6.12
CA PRO A 535 31.87 10.63 -5.07
C PRO A 535 31.29 10.28 -3.69
N ASP A 536 32.14 9.80 -2.79
CA ASP A 536 31.79 9.73 -1.39
C ASP A 536 31.95 11.12 -0.77
N THR A 537 30.84 11.69 -0.30
CA THR A 537 30.83 13.00 0.35
C THR A 537 31.55 13.00 1.70
N THR A 538 31.83 11.83 2.26
CA THR A 538 32.40 11.67 3.60
C THR A 538 33.90 11.34 3.61
N MET A 539 34.48 10.93 2.48
CA MET A 539 35.93 10.74 2.35
C MET A 539 36.43 11.22 0.97
N PRO A 540 37.24 12.30 0.92
CA PRO A 540 37.82 12.78 -0.34
C PRO A 540 38.64 11.71 -1.05
N GLY A 541 38.43 11.57 -2.36
CA GLY A 541 39.11 10.56 -3.20
C GLY A 541 38.48 9.17 -3.16
N ARG A 542 37.59 8.89 -2.20
CA ARG A 542 36.80 7.65 -2.16
C ARG A 542 35.54 7.80 -3.02
N GLN A 543 35.16 6.71 -3.65
CA GLN A 543 33.97 6.58 -4.47
C GLN A 543 33.02 5.58 -3.81
N GLN A 544 31.74 5.68 -4.13
CA GLN A 544 30.69 4.79 -3.64
C GLN A 544 29.80 4.30 -4.77
N PHE A 545 29.35 3.05 -4.69
CA PHE A 545 28.33 2.46 -5.54
C PHE A 545 27.23 1.89 -4.66
N TYR A 546 25.99 2.33 -4.88
CA TYR A 546 24.83 1.80 -4.19
C TYR A 546 24.27 0.63 -4.98
N VAL A 547 23.98 -0.48 -4.32
CA VAL A 547 23.29 -1.64 -4.90
C VAL A 547 22.17 -2.05 -3.95
N GLN A 548 21.03 -2.47 -4.49
CA GLN A 548 19.88 -2.88 -3.70
C GLN A 548 19.18 -4.08 -4.31
N ALA A 549 18.74 -4.99 -3.45
CA ALA A 549 17.79 -6.04 -3.79
C ALA A 549 16.36 -5.47 -3.94
N ARG A 550 16.18 -4.52 -4.87
CA ARG A 550 14.94 -3.72 -4.96
C ARG A 550 13.72 -4.57 -5.29
N LEU A 551 13.84 -5.49 -6.24
CA LEU A 551 12.75 -6.37 -6.66
C LEU A 551 12.19 -7.20 -5.50
N LEU A 552 13.06 -7.67 -4.58
CA LEU A 552 12.63 -8.33 -3.34
C LEU A 552 11.86 -7.38 -2.42
N THR A 553 12.38 -6.18 -2.17
CA THR A 553 11.74 -5.21 -1.27
C THR A 553 10.37 -4.71 -1.78
N GLU A 554 10.15 -4.75 -3.09
CA GLU A 554 8.86 -4.41 -3.71
C GLU A 554 7.81 -5.52 -3.55
N GLN A 555 8.20 -6.77 -3.27
CA GLN A 555 7.26 -7.87 -2.99
C GLN A 555 6.73 -7.87 -1.55
N LEU A 556 7.25 -6.99 -0.70
CA LEU A 556 6.88 -6.89 0.71
C LEU A 556 6.01 -5.65 0.92
N PRO A 557 4.72 -5.83 1.26
CA PRO A 557 3.83 -4.70 1.48
C PRO A 557 4.37 -3.71 2.52
N ARG A 558 4.04 -2.42 2.32
CA ARG A 558 4.46 -1.37 3.23
C ARG A 558 3.44 -1.23 4.36
N ILE A 559 3.93 -0.92 5.55
CA ILE A 559 3.09 -0.51 6.69
C ILE A 559 3.17 1.00 6.76
N GLU A 560 2.06 1.70 6.50
CA GLU A 560 2.02 3.16 6.52
C GLU A 560 1.66 3.73 7.91
N SER A 561 0.91 2.96 8.72
CA SER A 561 0.45 3.38 10.05
C SER A 561 1.09 2.56 11.18
N ASP A 562 1.38 3.21 12.30
CA ASP A 562 1.84 2.54 13.52
C ASP A 562 0.73 1.72 14.21
N SER A 563 -0.55 1.99 13.93
CA SER A 563 -1.71 1.27 14.47
C SER A 563 -2.38 0.42 13.39
N VAL A 564 -1.84 -0.76 13.11
CA VAL A 564 -2.46 -1.69 12.16
C VAL A 564 -3.63 -2.41 12.83
N LYS A 565 -4.85 -2.15 12.35
CA LYS A 565 -6.10 -2.79 12.83
C LYS A 565 -6.64 -3.86 11.90
N GLN A 566 -6.01 -4.08 10.75
CA GLN A 566 -6.45 -4.98 9.69
C GLN A 566 -5.35 -5.98 9.29
N PRO A 567 -5.70 -7.18 8.83
CA PRO A 567 -4.72 -8.11 8.29
C PRO A 567 -4.06 -7.52 7.04
N MET A 568 -2.84 -7.95 6.75
CA MET A 568 -2.07 -7.48 5.61
C MET A 568 -1.88 -8.59 4.57
N SER A 569 -2.38 -8.36 3.36
CA SER A 569 -2.27 -9.23 2.19
C SER A 569 -0.81 -9.47 1.80
N LEU A 570 -0.49 -10.71 1.44
CA LEU A 570 0.77 -11.12 0.86
C LEU A 570 0.50 -11.67 -0.55
N LYS A 571 1.41 -11.41 -1.49
CA LYS A 571 1.40 -12.11 -2.78
C LYS A 571 1.54 -13.61 -2.49
N PHE A 572 0.52 -14.38 -2.81
CA PHE A 572 0.48 -15.81 -2.49
C PHE A 572 -0.20 -16.64 -3.58
N PRO A 573 0.35 -17.83 -3.85
CA PRO A 573 1.69 -18.28 -3.44
C PRO A 573 2.77 -17.51 -4.22
N TYR A 574 3.92 -17.33 -3.58
CA TYR A 574 5.03 -16.63 -4.21
C TYR A 574 6.36 -17.20 -3.76
N LYS A 575 7.29 -17.33 -4.72
CA LYS A 575 8.65 -17.77 -4.49
C LYS A 575 9.63 -17.00 -5.36
N LEU A 576 10.58 -16.33 -4.72
CA LEU A 576 11.64 -15.55 -5.33
C LEU A 576 13.01 -16.09 -4.90
N ASP A 577 13.88 -16.28 -5.87
CA ASP A 577 15.29 -16.63 -5.71
C ASP A 577 16.12 -15.55 -6.43
N TYR A 578 16.76 -14.68 -5.66
CA TYR A 578 17.33 -13.44 -6.19
C TYR A 578 18.80 -13.32 -5.82
N THR A 579 19.64 -13.14 -6.84
CA THR A 579 21.09 -13.02 -6.70
C THR A 579 21.59 -11.71 -7.29
N LEU A 580 22.34 -10.96 -6.49
CA LEU A 580 23.20 -9.88 -6.97
C LEU A 580 24.64 -10.40 -7.03
N LEU A 581 25.26 -10.35 -8.20
CA LEU A 581 26.65 -10.71 -8.45
C LEU A 581 27.44 -9.45 -8.84
N LEU A 582 28.35 -9.03 -7.99
CA LEU A 582 29.16 -7.82 -8.19
C LEU A 582 30.59 -8.24 -8.49
N GLN A 583 31.03 -8.01 -9.73
CA GLN A 583 32.43 -8.18 -10.14
C GLN A 583 33.18 -6.88 -9.86
N MET A 584 33.99 -6.90 -8.80
CA MET A 584 34.67 -5.74 -8.24
C MET A 584 36.01 -5.44 -8.95
N PRO A 585 36.49 -4.18 -8.88
CA PRO A 585 37.79 -3.77 -9.43
C PRO A 585 39.01 -4.31 -8.66
N ALA A 586 38.81 -4.89 -7.47
CA ALA A 586 39.83 -5.56 -6.68
C ALA A 586 39.20 -6.68 -5.83
N GLU A 587 40.03 -7.42 -5.08
CA GLU A 587 39.51 -8.33 -4.05
C GLU A 587 38.69 -7.56 -3.03
N TRP A 588 37.65 -8.21 -2.50
CA TRP A 588 36.71 -7.58 -1.58
C TRP A 588 36.55 -8.41 -0.31
N SER A 589 36.03 -7.78 0.74
CA SER A 589 35.60 -8.45 1.96
C SER A 589 34.22 -7.94 2.36
N LEU A 590 33.41 -8.83 2.91
CA LEU A 590 32.06 -8.56 3.36
C LEU A 590 31.85 -9.28 4.69
N ASP A 591 31.63 -8.51 5.76
CA ASP A 591 31.47 -9.03 7.12
C ASP A 591 29.99 -9.16 7.53
N ASP A 592 29.08 -9.05 6.56
CA ASP A 592 27.65 -9.16 6.77
C ASP A 592 27.26 -10.58 7.20
N PRO A 593 26.52 -10.74 8.32
CA PRO A 593 26.01 -12.03 8.69
C PRO A 593 24.86 -12.43 7.78
N SER A 594 24.69 -13.75 7.57
CA SER A 594 23.46 -14.28 6.99
C SER A 594 22.24 -13.92 7.85
N LEU A 595 21.10 -13.68 7.22
CA LEU A 595 19.82 -13.45 7.89
C LEU A 595 18.88 -14.59 7.55
N HIS A 596 18.22 -15.15 8.56
CA HIS A 596 17.22 -16.19 8.40
C HIS A 596 15.97 -15.80 9.18
N ILE A 597 14.90 -15.46 8.46
CA ILE A 597 13.58 -15.19 9.00
C ILE A 597 12.65 -16.30 8.55
N ARG A 598 12.08 -17.03 9.51
CA ARG A 598 11.16 -18.14 9.25
C ARG A 598 10.01 -18.06 10.23
N ASN A 599 8.80 -17.95 9.70
CA ASN A 599 7.58 -17.98 10.50
C ASN A 599 6.46 -18.72 9.73
N LYS A 600 5.24 -18.67 10.26
CA LYS A 600 4.07 -19.37 9.69
C LYS A 600 3.58 -18.77 8.35
N TYR A 601 3.98 -17.55 8.03
CA TYR A 601 3.44 -16.76 6.91
C TYR A 601 4.43 -16.63 5.76
N TYR A 602 5.73 -16.52 6.05
CA TYR A 602 6.78 -16.39 5.05
C TYR A 602 8.15 -16.83 5.55
N ARG A 603 9.07 -17.02 4.60
CA ARG A 603 10.51 -17.21 4.81
C ARG A 603 11.29 -16.16 4.03
N ILE A 604 12.30 -15.57 4.67
CA ILE A 604 13.32 -14.73 4.04
C ILE A 604 14.67 -15.26 4.47
N ASP A 605 15.49 -15.71 3.53
CA ASP A 605 16.88 -16.11 3.76
C ASP A 605 17.80 -15.17 2.98
N PHE A 606 18.89 -14.73 3.59
CA PHE A 606 19.96 -13.96 2.96
C PHE A 606 21.31 -14.60 3.26
N THR A 607 22.09 -14.85 2.21
CA THR A 607 23.42 -15.46 2.31
C THR A 607 24.44 -14.64 1.51
N PRO A 608 25.23 -13.78 2.17
CA PRO A 608 26.35 -13.09 1.56
C PRO A 608 27.54 -14.03 1.39
N SER A 609 28.29 -13.88 0.30
CA SER A 609 29.56 -14.60 0.09
C SER A 609 30.50 -13.81 -0.81
N VAL A 610 31.81 -13.99 -0.60
CA VAL A 610 32.86 -13.35 -1.41
C VAL A 610 33.86 -14.39 -1.88
N PHE A 611 34.16 -14.36 -3.18
CA PHE A 611 35.16 -15.22 -3.81
C PHE A 611 36.10 -14.36 -4.63
N GLY A 612 37.24 -13.98 -4.02
CA GLY A 612 38.21 -13.07 -4.60
C GLY A 612 37.59 -11.70 -4.93
N ARG A 613 37.33 -11.45 -6.22
CA ARG A 613 36.77 -10.19 -6.72
C ARG A 613 35.25 -10.23 -6.91
N THR A 614 34.61 -11.36 -6.67
CA THR A 614 33.17 -11.52 -6.83
C THR A 614 32.48 -11.45 -5.47
N VAL A 615 31.62 -10.45 -5.27
CA VAL A 615 30.69 -10.37 -4.15
C VAL A 615 29.33 -10.91 -4.60
N LYS A 616 28.82 -11.92 -3.90
CA LYS A 616 27.50 -12.53 -4.16
C LYS A 616 26.58 -12.26 -2.97
N LEU A 617 25.45 -11.62 -3.24
CA LEU A 617 24.36 -11.41 -2.29
C LEU A 617 23.16 -12.24 -2.76
N HIS A 618 22.83 -13.30 -2.03
CA HIS A 618 21.75 -14.23 -2.40
C HIS A 618 20.59 -14.12 -1.42
N TYR A 619 19.38 -14.00 -1.96
CA TYR A 619 18.13 -13.88 -1.20
C TYR A 619 17.14 -14.93 -1.67
N GLU A 620 16.44 -15.55 -0.73
CA GLU A 620 15.26 -16.37 -1.00
C GLU A 620 14.07 -15.79 -0.24
N TYR A 621 12.94 -15.62 -0.92
CA TYR A 621 11.68 -15.20 -0.31
C TYR A 621 10.55 -16.13 -0.75
N GLU A 622 9.79 -16.63 0.22
CA GLU A 622 8.68 -17.57 -0.03
C GLU A 622 7.52 -17.25 0.91
N THR A 623 6.30 -17.16 0.36
CA THR A 623 5.07 -16.98 1.15
C THR A 623 4.36 -18.31 1.36
N TYR A 624 3.90 -18.54 2.57
CA TYR A 624 3.18 -19.75 3.00
C TYR A 624 1.69 -19.50 3.23
N GLN A 625 1.29 -18.24 3.39
CA GLN A 625 -0.09 -17.79 3.50
C GLN A 625 -0.30 -16.52 2.68
N ASP A 626 -1.55 -16.21 2.36
CA ASP A 626 -1.96 -15.04 1.60
C ASP A 626 -2.10 -13.77 2.43
N HIS A 627 -1.86 -13.84 3.74
CA HIS A 627 -1.87 -12.66 4.61
C HIS A 627 -1.07 -12.87 5.90
N VAL A 628 -0.73 -11.76 6.54
CA VAL A 628 -0.29 -11.66 7.93
C VAL A 628 -1.46 -11.13 8.75
N PRO A 629 -1.92 -11.84 9.80
CA PRO A 629 -3.02 -11.36 10.64
C PRO A 629 -2.56 -10.26 11.60
N VAL A 630 -3.52 -9.50 12.15
CA VAL A 630 -3.27 -8.32 13.00
C VAL A 630 -2.31 -8.62 14.15
N GLU A 631 -2.50 -9.77 14.83
CA GLU A 631 -1.66 -10.21 15.94
C GLU A 631 -0.19 -10.47 15.58
N ALA A 632 0.11 -10.69 14.29
CA ALA A 632 1.45 -10.93 13.79
C ALA A 632 2.09 -9.68 13.15
N MET A 633 1.39 -8.56 13.07
CA MET A 633 1.87 -7.34 12.39
C MET A 633 3.10 -6.72 13.06
N ALA A 634 3.20 -6.80 14.38
CA ALA A 634 4.39 -6.34 15.10
C ALA A 634 5.65 -7.14 14.71
N ALA A 635 5.50 -8.46 14.56
CA ALA A 635 6.58 -9.34 14.10
C ALA A 635 6.96 -9.03 12.65
N TYR A 636 5.96 -8.83 11.77
CA TYR A 636 6.19 -8.45 10.38
C TYR A 636 6.96 -7.14 10.25
N LYS A 637 6.59 -6.11 11.02
CA LYS A 637 7.31 -4.82 11.04
C LYS A 637 8.77 -5.00 11.45
N ALA A 638 9.03 -5.78 12.49
CA ALA A 638 10.39 -6.06 12.96
C ALA A 638 11.21 -6.90 11.97
N ASP A 639 10.58 -7.86 11.27
CA ASP A 639 11.22 -8.66 10.22
C ASP A 639 11.58 -7.80 9.00
N ARG A 640 10.67 -6.93 8.56
CA ARG A 640 10.91 -6.00 7.44
C ARG A 640 12.00 -4.98 7.75
N GLN A 641 12.06 -4.49 8.99
CA GLN A 641 13.17 -3.64 9.44
C GLN A 641 14.51 -4.37 9.34
N ARG A 642 14.60 -5.60 9.85
CA ARG A 642 15.82 -6.42 9.73
C ARG A 642 16.22 -6.67 8.28
N LEU A 643 15.26 -6.94 7.40
CA LEU A 643 15.54 -7.06 5.97
C LEU A 643 16.06 -5.73 5.37
N SER A 644 15.52 -4.59 5.76
CA SER A 644 15.97 -3.30 5.21
C SER A 644 17.45 -3.00 5.49
N GLU A 645 18.01 -3.58 6.55
CA GLU A 645 19.43 -3.45 6.92
C GLU A 645 20.38 -4.23 5.99
N ILE A 646 19.86 -5.24 5.29
CA ILE A 646 20.63 -6.12 4.39
C ILE A 646 20.14 -6.08 2.94
N ALA A 647 19.07 -5.32 2.65
CA ALA A 647 18.52 -5.24 1.30
C ALA A 647 19.25 -4.23 0.41
N GLY A 648 20.12 -3.38 0.97
CA GLY A 648 20.88 -2.37 0.23
C GLY A 648 22.28 -2.15 0.81
N PHE A 649 23.25 -1.94 -0.08
CA PHE A 649 24.66 -1.80 0.28
C PHE A 649 25.28 -0.60 -0.43
N TYR A 650 26.12 0.14 0.30
CA TYR A 650 27.08 1.05 -0.28
C TYR A 650 28.46 0.39 -0.33
N LEU A 651 28.97 0.18 -1.53
CA LEU A 651 30.32 -0.33 -1.77
C LEU A 651 31.25 0.87 -1.96
N TYR A 652 32.36 0.92 -1.23
CA TYR A 652 33.31 2.02 -1.29
C TYR A 652 34.61 1.62 -1.97
N TRP A 653 35.14 2.45 -2.89
CA TRP A 653 36.34 2.18 -3.68
C TRP A 653 37.25 3.41 -3.77
N ASN A 654 38.57 3.25 -3.61
CA ASN A 654 39.54 4.33 -3.84
C ASN A 654 40.42 4.01 -5.05
N PRO A 655 40.27 4.70 -6.19
CA PRO A 655 41.08 4.47 -7.38
C PRO A 655 42.58 4.75 -7.20
N ALA A 656 42.98 5.55 -6.19
CA ALA A 656 44.36 5.99 -5.99
C ALA A 656 45.21 5.02 -5.14
N THR A 657 44.58 4.15 -4.35
CA THR A 657 45.22 3.14 -3.52
C THR A 657 44.53 1.81 -3.80
N ALA A 658 45.12 0.96 -4.63
CA ALA A 658 44.62 -0.39 -4.94
C ALA A 658 44.78 -1.33 -3.71
N THR A 659 44.25 -0.92 -2.56
CA THR A 659 44.28 -1.62 -1.29
C THR A 659 42.84 -1.80 -0.83
N THR A 660 42.53 -3.04 -0.46
CA THR A 660 41.21 -3.57 -0.10
C THR A 660 40.43 -2.61 0.81
N SER A 661 39.28 -2.13 0.36
CA SER A 661 38.36 -1.34 1.18
C SER A 661 37.17 -2.21 1.58
N THR A 662 37.04 -2.47 2.88
CA THR A 662 35.87 -3.12 3.49
C THR A 662 34.60 -2.32 3.20
N ALA A 663 33.52 -3.01 2.87
CA ALA A 663 32.19 -2.40 2.85
C ALA A 663 31.84 -1.92 4.26
N ILE A 664 31.83 -0.61 4.49
CA ILE A 664 31.48 -0.04 5.79
C ILE A 664 29.97 0.19 5.78
N LYS A 665 29.22 -0.56 6.60
CA LYS A 665 27.84 -0.22 6.93
C LYS A 665 27.79 1.21 7.47
N PRO A 666 26.84 2.06 7.05
CA PRO A 666 26.54 3.27 7.80
C PRO A 666 25.92 2.84 9.13
N THR A 667 26.74 2.58 10.16
CA THR A 667 26.23 2.52 11.52
C THR A 667 25.97 3.96 11.94
N ASN A 668 24.71 4.40 11.84
CA ASN A 668 24.23 5.57 12.57
C ASN A 668 24.27 5.20 14.06
N GLY A 669 25.44 5.31 14.68
CA GLY A 669 25.70 4.86 16.04
C GLY A 669 26.68 5.78 16.77
N ILE A 670 26.57 5.79 18.09
CA ILE A 670 27.39 6.62 18.98
C ILE A 670 28.70 5.90 19.30
N SER A 671 29.84 6.59 19.22
CA SER A 671 31.12 6.09 19.71
C SER A 671 31.16 6.16 21.24
N TRP A 672 30.81 5.06 21.91
CA TRP A 672 30.83 4.97 23.37
C TRP A 672 32.22 5.24 23.97
N VAL A 673 33.29 4.90 23.25
CA VAL A 673 34.67 5.22 23.67
C VAL A 673 34.86 6.73 23.80
N MET A 674 34.37 7.50 22.83
CA MET A 674 34.48 8.97 22.85
C MET A 674 33.57 9.61 23.90
N VAL A 675 32.40 9.01 24.16
CA VAL A 675 31.55 9.43 25.28
C VAL A 675 32.26 9.22 26.62
N VAL A 676 32.85 8.05 26.84
CA VAL A 676 33.59 7.74 28.08
C VAL A 676 34.80 8.67 28.25
N LEU A 677 35.56 8.92 27.18
CA LEU A 677 36.70 9.86 27.22
C LEU A 677 36.25 11.29 27.51
N CYS A 678 35.14 11.75 26.91
CA CYS A 678 34.58 13.07 27.19
C CYS A 678 34.16 13.19 28.67
N LEU A 679 33.48 12.19 29.24
CA LEU A 679 33.10 12.16 30.65
C LEU A 679 34.32 12.15 31.58
N LEU A 680 35.36 11.38 31.22
CA LEU A 680 36.62 11.32 31.96
C LEU A 680 37.34 12.69 31.94
N PHE A 681 37.47 13.32 30.78
CA PHE A 681 38.04 14.67 30.67
C PHE A 681 37.20 15.70 31.43
N ALA A 682 35.88 15.63 31.33
CA ALA A 682 34.98 16.52 32.07
C ALA A 682 35.18 16.38 33.59
N GLY A 683 35.32 15.15 34.10
CA GLY A 683 35.61 14.88 35.51
C GLY A 683 36.96 15.46 35.96
N ILE A 684 38.01 15.25 35.17
CA ILE A 684 39.36 15.81 35.44
C ILE A 684 39.33 17.34 35.45
N PHE A 685 38.74 17.95 34.42
CA PHE A 685 38.68 19.41 34.33
C PHE A 685 37.76 20.01 35.38
N ALA A 686 36.68 19.33 35.76
CA ALA A 686 35.80 19.78 36.85
C ALA A 686 36.55 19.75 38.19
N TYR A 687 37.34 18.71 38.45
CA TYR A 687 38.20 18.64 39.63
C TYR A 687 39.22 19.79 39.68
N ILE A 688 39.88 20.07 38.56
CA ILE A 688 40.82 21.20 38.43
C ILE A 688 40.08 22.54 38.64
N ALA A 689 38.91 22.71 38.04
CA ALA A 689 38.09 23.92 38.17
C ALA A 689 37.62 24.15 39.61
N MET A 690 37.18 23.09 40.32
CA MET A 690 36.81 23.16 41.73
C MET A 690 38.00 23.54 42.62
N ASN A 691 39.19 23.01 42.33
CA ASN A 691 40.40 23.40 43.06
C ASN A 691 40.83 24.84 42.75
N PHE A 692 40.63 25.30 41.52
CA PHE A 692 40.86 26.70 41.15
C PHE A 692 39.87 27.64 41.83
N TYR A 693 38.60 27.27 41.92
CA TYR A 693 37.55 28.06 42.58
C TYR A 693 37.90 28.42 44.03
N LYS A 694 38.62 27.52 44.73
CA LYS A 694 39.08 27.72 46.12
C LYS A 694 40.24 28.72 46.26
N LYS A 695 40.82 29.22 45.15
CA LYS A 695 41.93 30.18 45.18
C LYS A 695 41.43 31.61 45.25
N SER A 696 42.31 32.47 45.79
CA SER A 696 42.15 33.92 45.85
C SER A 696 43.47 34.61 45.52
N VAL A 697 43.38 35.85 45.06
CA VAL A 697 44.52 36.71 44.74
C VAL A 697 45.10 37.25 46.05
N LEU A 698 46.40 37.08 46.26
CA LEU A 698 47.11 37.57 47.43
C LEU A 698 47.88 38.87 47.08
N PRO A 699 47.90 39.88 47.98
CA PRO A 699 47.22 39.94 49.28
C PRO A 699 45.70 40.16 49.14
N VAL A 700 44.91 39.58 50.05
CA VAL A 700 43.44 39.68 50.03
C VAL A 700 43.02 41.14 50.27
N GLN A 701 42.47 41.79 49.25
CA GLN A 701 41.90 43.14 49.37
C GLN A 701 40.42 43.03 49.77
N ARG A 702 40.07 43.53 50.97
CA ARG A 702 38.69 43.61 51.44
C ARG A 702 38.15 45.01 51.14
N ASP A 703 37.34 45.12 50.10
CA ASP A 703 36.52 46.31 49.87
C ASP A 703 35.07 45.98 50.28
N PRO A 704 34.52 46.58 51.35
CA PRO A 704 33.19 46.22 51.86
C PRO A 704 32.03 46.58 50.90
N GLU A 705 32.28 47.44 49.91
CA GLU A 705 31.29 47.86 48.90
C GLU A 705 31.77 47.55 47.47
N TYR A 706 31.48 46.35 46.97
CA TYR A 706 31.77 46.02 45.58
C TYR A 706 30.81 46.75 44.62
N TRP A 707 31.30 47.16 43.44
CA TRP A 707 30.47 47.83 42.44
C TRP A 707 29.50 46.85 41.75
N PRO A 708 28.24 47.27 41.46
CA PRO A 708 27.30 46.46 40.68
C PRO A 708 27.80 46.21 39.25
N ILE A 709 27.40 45.05 38.70
CA ILE A 709 27.64 44.72 37.29
C ILE A 709 26.87 45.73 36.44
N GLY A 710 27.57 46.48 35.58
CA GLY A 710 26.98 47.55 34.78
C GLY A 710 27.90 48.03 33.66
N SER A 711 27.37 48.85 32.75
CA SER A 711 28.10 49.37 31.58
C SER A 711 28.69 48.22 30.71
N TRP A 712 29.90 48.40 30.17
CA TRP A 712 30.60 47.41 29.33
C TRP A 712 30.77 46.03 29.95
N LEU A 713 30.71 45.91 31.28
CA LEU A 713 30.78 44.63 31.96
C LEU A 713 29.53 43.75 31.72
N VAL A 714 28.39 44.35 31.37
CA VAL A 714 27.16 43.63 31.00
C VAL A 714 27.38 42.85 29.70
N LEU A 715 28.04 43.44 28.71
CA LEU A 715 28.32 42.78 27.43
C LEU A 715 29.27 41.58 27.60
N LEU A 716 30.29 41.72 28.46
CA LEU A 716 31.14 40.60 28.85
C LEU A 716 30.35 39.54 29.61
N GLY A 717 29.46 39.95 30.51
CA GLY A 717 28.59 39.05 31.27
C GLY A 717 27.69 38.21 30.36
N ILE A 718 27.08 38.80 29.33
CA ILE A 718 26.30 38.08 28.32
C ILE A 718 27.17 37.04 27.61
N SER A 719 28.38 37.41 27.19
CA SER A 719 29.32 36.48 26.54
C SER A 719 29.71 35.32 27.46
N VAL A 720 30.00 35.58 28.74
CA VAL A 720 30.31 34.55 29.74
C VAL A 720 29.11 33.62 29.97
N MET A 721 27.89 34.14 30.02
CA MET A 721 26.68 33.33 30.20
C MET A 721 26.37 32.44 28.99
N LEU A 722 26.60 32.93 27.78
CA LEU A 722 26.35 32.16 26.56
C LEU A 722 27.44 31.12 26.27
N SER A 723 28.67 31.33 26.76
CA SER A 723 29.83 30.49 26.45
C SER A 723 29.63 28.99 26.74
N PRO A 724 29.06 28.55 27.88
CA PRO A 724 28.79 27.13 28.11
C PRO A 724 27.82 26.52 27.11
N PHE A 725 26.78 27.26 26.69
CA PHE A 725 25.80 26.78 25.73
C PHE A 725 26.40 26.70 24.33
N ILE A 726 27.17 27.71 23.92
CA ILE A 726 27.89 27.71 22.65
C ILE A 726 28.86 26.52 22.60
N ASN A 727 29.69 26.35 23.63
CA ASN A 727 30.63 25.22 23.70
C ASN A 727 29.93 23.86 23.73
N MET A 728 28.78 23.74 24.42
CA MET A 728 27.98 22.51 24.43
C MET A 728 27.41 22.20 23.05
N ILE A 729 26.81 23.19 22.38
CA ILE A 729 26.27 23.03 21.02
C ILE A 729 27.39 22.67 20.05
N THR A 730 28.55 23.34 20.12
CA THR A 730 29.71 23.03 19.29
C THR A 730 30.21 21.60 19.54
N LEU A 731 30.26 21.15 20.79
CA LEU A 731 30.66 19.79 21.14
C LEU A 731 29.64 18.74 20.66
N LEU A 732 28.33 18.99 20.79
CA LEU A 732 27.28 18.07 20.37
C LEU A 732 27.11 18.00 18.83
N ASN A 733 27.30 19.13 18.14
CA ASN A 733 27.24 19.19 16.68
C ASN A 733 28.54 18.73 16.00
N SER A 734 29.60 18.51 16.78
CA SER A 734 30.84 17.96 16.26
C SER A 734 30.69 16.47 15.91
N GLU A 735 31.61 15.98 15.09
CA GLU A 735 31.65 14.56 14.75
C GLU A 735 32.35 13.68 15.82
N PHE A 736 32.70 14.21 17.00
CA PHE A 736 33.46 13.44 18.00
C PHE A 736 32.74 12.17 18.46
N PHE A 737 31.40 12.20 18.52
CA PHE A 737 30.59 11.08 18.99
C PHE A 737 30.12 10.15 17.87
N SER A 738 30.47 10.43 16.62
CA SER A 738 30.13 9.59 15.47
C SER A 738 30.98 8.33 15.47
N ASN A 739 30.35 7.14 15.56
CA ASN A 739 31.06 5.87 15.42
C ASN A 739 31.73 5.74 14.05
N LYS A 740 31.10 6.30 13.01
CA LYS A 740 31.66 6.39 11.66
C LYS A 740 32.98 7.20 11.65
N SER A 741 33.00 8.36 12.28
CA SER A 741 34.18 9.24 12.28
C SER A 741 35.32 8.65 13.12
N TRP A 742 35.00 8.01 14.24
CA TRP A 742 35.96 7.25 15.06
C TRP A 742 36.63 6.09 14.30
N LEU A 743 35.83 5.24 13.64
CA LEU A 743 36.35 4.11 12.86
C LEU A 743 37.17 4.60 11.66
N THR A 744 36.70 5.64 10.98
CA THR A 744 37.42 6.27 9.86
C THR A 744 38.82 6.74 10.27
N ILE A 745 38.95 7.37 11.44
CA ILE A 745 40.22 7.89 11.93
C ILE A 745 41.15 6.75 12.34
N THR A 746 40.65 5.79 13.11
CA THR A 746 41.47 4.68 13.66
C THR A 746 41.93 3.68 12.59
N GLN A 747 41.21 3.55 11.48
CA GLN A 747 41.55 2.63 10.38
C GLN A 747 42.38 3.29 9.26
N SER A 748 42.71 4.59 9.39
CA SER A 748 43.54 5.28 8.40
C SER A 748 45.03 4.89 8.49
N GLN A 749 45.79 5.12 7.42
CA GLN A 749 47.23 4.74 7.33
C GLN A 749 48.08 5.36 8.46
N ASP A 750 47.72 6.56 8.92
CA ASP A 750 48.32 7.25 10.09
C ASP A 750 47.40 7.22 11.32
N GLY A 751 46.61 6.15 11.47
CA GLY A 751 45.48 6.10 12.39
C GLY A 751 45.82 6.42 13.85
N GLN A 752 47.02 6.06 14.32
CA GLN A 752 47.46 6.40 15.67
C GLN A 752 47.68 7.91 15.88
N ALA A 753 48.35 8.58 14.95
CA ALA A 753 48.62 10.02 15.05
C ALA A 753 47.31 10.82 14.94
N ARG A 754 46.43 10.43 14.02
CA ARG A 754 45.12 11.07 13.82
C ARG A 754 44.18 10.81 15.00
N MET A 755 44.22 9.63 15.59
CA MET A 755 43.48 9.31 16.82
C MET A 755 43.93 10.20 17.98
N LEU A 756 45.24 10.41 18.17
CA LEU A 756 45.75 11.28 19.23
C LEU A 756 45.33 12.75 19.05
N VAL A 757 45.36 13.26 17.81
CA VAL A 757 44.86 14.63 17.52
C VAL A 757 43.36 14.71 17.78
N PHE A 758 42.57 13.71 17.35
CA PHE A 758 41.13 13.70 17.55
C PHE A 758 40.71 13.61 19.03
N ILE A 759 41.42 12.81 19.83
CA ILE A 759 41.25 12.77 21.29
C ILE A 759 41.70 14.09 21.93
N GLY A 760 42.79 14.68 21.44
CA GLY A 760 43.28 15.99 21.89
C GLY A 760 42.27 17.11 21.68
N ASP A 761 41.62 17.13 20.52
CA ASP A 761 40.56 18.11 20.21
C ASP A 761 39.34 17.90 21.11
N LEU A 762 38.90 16.64 21.31
CA LEU A 762 37.83 16.32 22.26
C LEU A 762 38.16 16.83 23.68
N ALA A 763 39.40 16.63 24.13
CA ALA A 763 39.86 17.15 25.42
C ALA A 763 39.84 18.68 25.46
N ALA A 764 40.26 19.36 24.39
CA ALA A 764 40.26 20.82 24.29
C ALA A 764 38.85 21.41 24.36
N TYR A 765 37.89 20.88 23.61
CA TYR A 765 36.49 21.34 23.66
C TYR A 765 35.84 21.03 25.01
N THR A 766 36.12 19.87 25.59
CA THR A 766 35.64 19.51 26.93
C THR A 766 36.22 20.45 27.99
N PHE A 767 37.50 20.79 27.89
CA PHE A 767 38.15 21.78 28.76
C PHE A 767 37.47 23.15 28.66
N LEU A 768 37.25 23.68 27.45
CA LEU A 768 36.61 24.97 27.25
C LEU A 768 35.17 24.99 27.79
N LEU A 769 34.42 23.90 27.60
CA LEU A 769 33.08 23.75 28.16
C LEU A 769 33.11 23.84 29.70
N VAL A 770 33.93 23.03 30.36
CA VAL A 770 34.02 23.05 31.84
C VAL A 770 34.55 24.39 32.36
N TYR A 771 35.56 24.96 31.70
CA TYR A 771 36.15 26.25 32.08
C TYR A 771 35.14 27.40 31.94
N SER A 772 34.30 27.37 30.90
CA SER A 772 33.24 28.38 30.74
C SER A 772 32.20 28.32 31.88
N GLY A 773 31.89 27.12 32.40
CA GLY A 773 31.06 26.95 33.60
C GLY A 773 31.71 27.55 34.85
N LEU A 774 33.02 27.36 35.02
CA LEU A 774 33.79 28.02 36.08
C LEU A 774 33.71 29.55 35.95
N LEU A 775 33.84 30.11 34.75
CA LEU A 775 33.74 31.55 34.55
C LEU A 775 32.37 32.12 34.95
N VAL A 776 31.28 31.43 34.66
CA VAL A 776 29.93 31.82 35.10
C VAL A 776 29.88 31.89 36.63
N LEU A 777 30.38 30.86 37.32
CA LEU A 777 30.43 30.83 38.78
C LEU A 777 31.28 31.97 39.34
N LEU A 778 32.47 32.18 38.78
CA LEU A 778 33.38 33.24 39.23
C LEU A 778 32.79 34.65 38.98
N PHE A 779 32.11 34.84 37.85
CA PHE A 779 31.51 36.12 37.46
C PHE A 779 30.38 36.52 38.41
N PHE A 780 29.41 35.64 38.65
CA PHE A 780 28.26 35.94 39.51
C PHE A 780 28.61 36.04 40.99
N LYS A 781 29.60 35.25 41.44
CA LYS A 781 30.13 35.34 42.81
C LYS A 781 31.13 36.49 42.98
N ARG A 782 31.37 37.30 41.92
CA ARG A 782 32.27 38.46 41.94
C ARG A 782 33.67 38.15 42.45
N ARG A 783 34.14 36.95 42.10
CA ARG A 783 35.39 36.38 42.60
C ARG A 783 36.57 37.21 42.15
N ASP A 784 37.48 37.48 43.07
CA ASP A 784 38.77 38.15 42.83
C ASP A 784 39.60 37.49 41.71
N THR A 785 39.45 36.18 41.52
CA THR A 785 40.11 35.41 40.45
C THR A 785 39.45 35.50 39.07
N PHE A 786 38.23 36.06 38.95
CA PHE A 786 37.50 36.11 37.68
C PHE A 786 38.28 36.80 36.54
N PRO A 787 38.86 38.00 36.71
CA PRO A 787 39.51 38.69 35.60
C PRO A 787 40.68 37.90 35.01
N ALA A 788 41.52 37.32 35.88
CA ALA A 788 42.63 36.48 35.46
C ALA A 788 42.14 35.20 34.76
N ALA A 789 41.13 34.53 35.32
CA ALA A 789 40.55 33.33 34.72
C ALA A 789 39.93 33.62 33.35
N CYS A 790 39.23 34.74 33.19
CA CYS A 790 38.61 35.12 31.93
C CYS A 790 39.65 35.42 30.84
N ILE A 791 40.79 36.04 31.20
CA ILE A 791 41.90 36.24 30.27
C ILE A 791 42.50 34.90 29.84
N VAL A 792 42.73 33.99 30.79
CA VAL A 792 43.24 32.64 30.48
C VAL A 792 42.30 31.91 29.54
N TYR A 793 40.98 32.00 29.74
CA TYR A 793 40.00 31.40 28.84
C TYR A 793 40.06 31.96 27.42
N LEU A 794 40.12 33.29 27.26
CA LEU A 794 40.19 33.94 25.96
C LEU A 794 41.44 33.50 25.18
N VAL A 795 42.59 33.49 25.86
CA VAL A 795 43.85 33.03 25.27
C VAL A 795 43.80 31.53 24.96
N ALA A 796 43.33 30.70 25.89
CA ALA A 796 43.23 29.26 25.68
C ALA A 796 42.29 28.91 24.53
N SER A 797 41.14 29.58 24.43
CA SER A 797 40.18 29.38 23.32
C SER A 797 40.81 29.69 21.97
N LEU A 798 41.57 30.78 21.85
CA LEU A 798 42.27 31.14 20.62
C LEU A 798 43.40 30.14 20.31
N SER A 799 44.25 29.85 21.29
CA SER A 799 45.41 28.98 21.11
C SER A 799 45.01 27.54 20.78
N LEU A 800 43.99 26.98 21.45
CA LEU A 800 43.52 25.62 21.19
C LEU A 800 42.92 25.48 19.79
N GLN A 801 42.18 26.48 19.32
CA GLN A 801 41.66 26.50 17.94
C GLN A 801 42.79 26.50 16.91
N VAL A 802 43.78 27.38 17.07
CA VAL A 802 44.93 27.45 16.16
C VAL A 802 45.75 26.16 16.20
N LEU A 803 46.00 25.60 17.38
CA LEU A 803 46.76 24.35 17.54
C LEU A 803 46.04 23.16 16.91
N ALA A 804 44.71 23.06 17.05
CA ALA A 804 43.92 22.02 16.38
C ALA A 804 44.08 22.08 14.85
N HIS A 805 43.94 23.27 14.26
CA HIS A 805 44.10 23.45 12.81
C HIS A 805 45.53 23.19 12.32
N VAL A 806 46.54 23.59 13.09
CA VAL A 806 47.95 23.28 12.77
C VAL A 806 48.22 21.77 12.87
N ALA A 807 47.67 21.09 13.86
CA ALA A 807 47.81 19.64 14.03
C ALA A 807 47.13 18.87 12.89
N VAL A 808 45.92 19.28 12.49
CA VAL A 808 45.22 18.73 11.33
C VAL A 808 45.99 18.99 10.04
N GLY A 809 46.53 20.20 9.85
CA GLY A 809 47.35 20.55 8.68
C GLY A 809 48.66 19.77 8.60
N ALA A 810 49.30 19.48 9.74
CA ALA A 810 50.49 18.64 9.80
C ALA A 810 50.22 17.19 9.39
N LEU A 811 48.99 16.70 9.62
CA LEU A 811 48.56 15.34 9.26
C LEU A 811 47.86 15.25 7.90
N ASN A 812 47.58 16.38 7.25
CA ASN A 812 46.92 16.43 5.96
C ASN A 812 47.54 17.54 5.08
N ALA A 813 48.46 17.14 4.21
CA ALA A 813 49.17 18.05 3.30
C ALA A 813 48.26 18.85 2.33
N SER A 814 47.00 18.45 2.19
CA SER A 814 45.99 19.14 1.38
C SER A 814 45.06 20.06 2.19
N TYR A 815 45.28 20.19 3.50
CA TYR A 815 44.45 20.99 4.37
C TYR A 815 44.63 22.49 4.10
N ALA A 816 43.53 23.13 3.73
CA ALA A 816 43.41 24.57 3.66
C ALA A 816 42.34 25.03 4.66
N TRP A 817 42.60 26.14 5.32
CA TRP A 817 41.65 26.72 6.26
C TRP A 817 40.41 27.18 5.50
N SER A 818 39.24 26.69 5.89
CA SER A 818 37.97 27.14 5.35
C SER A 818 37.68 28.60 5.77
N PRO A 819 36.86 29.34 5.00
CA PRO A 819 36.45 30.69 5.36
C PRO A 819 35.83 30.80 6.76
N ASP A 820 35.10 29.77 7.20
CA ASP A 820 34.46 29.74 8.52
C ASP A 820 35.47 29.52 9.66
N GLU A 821 36.47 28.66 9.46
CA GLU A 821 37.56 28.46 10.43
C GLU A 821 38.39 29.75 10.59
N GLN A 822 38.70 30.42 9.49
CA GLN A 822 39.37 31.73 9.50
C GLN A 822 38.53 32.77 10.25
N ALA A 823 37.22 32.84 9.98
CA ALA A 823 36.31 33.76 10.65
C ALA A 823 36.23 33.51 12.16
N ASN A 824 36.23 32.24 12.61
CA ASN A 824 36.20 31.90 14.03
C ASN A 824 37.49 32.29 14.75
N VAL A 825 38.65 32.03 14.16
CA VAL A 825 39.94 32.47 14.73
C VAL A 825 40.02 34.00 14.80
N VAL A 826 39.55 34.71 13.77
CA VAL A 826 39.48 36.18 13.77
C VAL A 826 38.53 36.69 14.87
N ARG A 827 37.36 36.07 15.07
CA ARG A 827 36.44 36.43 16.15
C ARG A 827 37.07 36.23 17.53
N SER A 828 37.72 35.09 17.77
CA SER A 828 38.43 34.79 19.02
C SER A 828 39.57 35.78 19.28
N LEU A 829 40.30 36.18 18.22
CA LEU A 829 41.37 37.17 18.28
C LEU A 829 40.83 38.56 18.64
N VAL A 830 39.77 39.01 17.95
CA VAL A 830 39.13 40.30 18.22
C VAL A 830 38.55 40.34 19.63
N ALA A 831 37.87 39.28 20.07
CA ALA A 831 37.35 39.17 21.42
C ALA A 831 38.48 39.26 22.46
N SER A 832 39.59 38.55 22.24
CA SER A 832 40.77 38.62 23.11
C SER A 832 41.39 40.01 23.15
N ALA A 833 41.49 40.69 22.00
CA ALA A 833 42.06 42.03 21.87
C ALA A 833 41.21 43.12 22.54
N ILE A 834 39.88 42.93 22.60
CA ILE A 834 38.96 43.86 23.26
C ILE A 834 38.91 43.59 24.77
N TRP A 835 38.69 42.33 25.16
CA TRP A 835 38.37 42.00 26.55
C TRP A 835 39.61 41.89 27.44
N THR A 836 40.75 41.48 26.92
CA THR A 836 41.98 41.35 27.74
C THR A 836 42.45 42.71 28.28
N PRO A 837 42.59 43.79 27.47
CA PRO A 837 42.93 45.10 28.01
C PRO A 837 41.86 45.67 28.94
N TYR A 838 40.58 45.43 28.64
CA TYR A 838 39.47 45.86 29.50
C TYR A 838 39.56 45.20 30.88
N LEU A 839 39.78 43.89 30.94
CA LEU A 839 39.91 43.13 32.19
C LEU A 839 41.14 43.53 33.01
N LEU A 840 42.23 43.96 32.36
CA LEU A 840 43.46 44.38 33.03
C LEU A 840 43.44 45.84 33.53
N ARG A 841 42.79 46.75 32.81
CA ARG A 841 42.91 48.20 33.06
C ARG A 841 41.64 48.87 33.60
N SER A 842 40.48 48.23 33.48
CA SER A 842 39.21 48.83 33.90
C SER A 842 39.12 48.96 35.42
N GLU A 843 38.97 50.19 35.92
CA GLU A 843 38.69 50.45 37.33
C GLU A 843 37.40 49.74 37.79
N ARG A 844 36.39 49.66 36.90
CA ARG A 844 35.14 48.95 37.17
C ARG A 844 35.37 47.46 37.37
N VAL A 845 36.18 46.81 36.55
CA VAL A 845 36.52 45.39 36.72
C VAL A 845 37.21 45.19 38.07
N ARG A 846 38.20 46.03 38.40
CA ARG A 846 38.95 45.95 39.66
C ARG A 846 38.06 46.14 40.90
N LYS A 847 37.04 47.01 40.83
CA LYS A 847 36.09 47.27 41.94
C LYS A 847 34.89 46.33 41.98
N THR A 848 34.61 45.59 40.90
CA THR A 848 33.51 44.62 40.86
C THR A 848 33.94 43.23 41.31
N PHE A 849 35.14 42.77 40.95
CA PHE A 849 35.64 41.41 41.27
C PHE A 849 36.64 41.44 42.42
N VAL A 850 36.14 41.54 43.65
CA VAL A 850 36.95 41.69 44.88
C VAL A 850 36.68 40.61 45.93
N VAL A 851 35.81 39.64 45.65
CA VAL A 851 35.36 38.66 46.67
C VAL A 851 36.35 37.47 46.76
N PRO A 852 37.09 37.31 47.87
CA PRO A 852 38.01 36.18 48.10
C PRO A 852 37.26 34.90 48.54
N HIS A 853 37.91 33.74 48.55
CA HIS A 853 37.34 32.45 49.00
C HIS A 853 37.25 32.42 50.51
N SER A 854 36.21 31.79 51.05
CA SER A 854 36.07 31.62 52.51
C SER A 854 37.27 30.90 53.14
N SER A 855 37.91 29.98 52.43
CA SER A 855 39.14 29.32 52.93
C SER A 855 40.36 30.25 53.03
N ALA A 856 40.31 31.46 52.46
CA ALA A 856 41.32 32.49 52.69
C ALA A 856 41.06 33.27 54.00
N GLU A 857 39.92 33.03 54.67
CA GLU A 857 39.55 33.61 55.97
C GLU A 857 40.09 32.81 57.16
N GLU A 858 40.46 31.54 56.97
CA GLU A 858 40.79 30.59 58.06
C GLU A 858 42.29 30.36 58.32
N ASP A 859 43.22 31.00 57.58
CA ASP A 859 44.66 30.84 57.77
C ASP A 859 45.33 32.15 58.23
N PRO A 860 45.48 32.39 59.56
CA PRO A 860 46.11 33.59 60.10
C PRO A 860 47.58 33.77 59.70
N TRP A 861 48.23 32.73 59.13
CA TRP A 861 49.66 32.73 58.84
C TRP A 861 50.01 33.12 57.40
N ARG A 862 49.03 33.36 56.52
CA ARG A 862 49.25 33.79 55.12
C ARG A 862 49.21 35.30 54.87
N LEU A 863 49.03 36.12 55.91
CA LEU A 863 49.00 37.58 55.83
C LEU A 863 50.31 38.22 56.36
N ARG A 864 51.46 37.77 55.85
CA ARG A 864 52.75 38.49 55.95
C ARG A 864 53.36 38.68 54.57
#